data_AF-N9MPG0-F1
#
_entry.id   AF-N9MPG0-F1
#
_cell.length_a   1.000
_cell.length_b   1.000
_cell.length_c   1.000
_cell.angle_alpha   90.00
_cell.angle_beta   90.00
_cell.angle_gamma   90.00
#
_symmetry.space_group_name_H-M   'P 1'
#
loop_
_entity.id
_entity.type
_entity.pdbx_description
1 polymer ?
#
loop_
_entity_poly.entity_id
_entity_poly.type
_entity_poly.pdbx_seq_one_letter_code
_entity_poly.pdbx_strand_id
1 'polypeptide(L)'
;MIFGGDVGLITLIVFCIVLYYFLKFSNQKKLSKKHAPIRVATKVDNTDSLNSFNEVKSKQENLTGASLVSQQAMYSEKIETNNRKDIIELQNPSRDLMQSFKDDQDENLVTFTISVGTSEKKSSNVSLGQWIKQGESVRVKEFESNKGFFYFGGKLQAYKASTYYNSDETEASLVDESLRFEKRDQFYTDSTLSYWPKYIELSPSARGAYLNWLLGERSDPETPIGYVFIYFYGLERRILIDSTEHGIVDDNEFIAIFDELNRLRQIFEEHYAFYNYSTRLIEMMVYLRPHVLKVEYSDISTRYDSLLFKYYLAKQVQAEQPITSELALLWIQSTDEYSLRTPARRCAEEFAILFSELYLKETKGGLVVKPNKTKLKLEYYPASGTLRGFQLGTIDLPDPSKLKAPIKKLAYIADQCTDALEQYSRYLGRKGTNKEDIEAILLLPNNLKNINKNKLLNEFKVWANEKIDKHTGLVFFSELWNFTGKSLPEKLNKKETDLLENFLSLGNYSYTPDHRVHKIKPSINGYIVLTHGSINRDHQISSAFNRILLFIRLAVIIAKSDDKLHEKEQELVHKIIDEDEHLTINEKSSLKAYFLWSMHTPTNTVGLKQQIEVMDETSTANFRKMLIQMTLADGTVEASEIKQLEKLYTMLGIDKSCVLSDLHQYGSQKKSDRDVKLVSIPTSSFIIDESILAQHEAETKEVQALLGSIFTEENIIDEQIEPTLSSPVLSVTLDKQHNELFKILISKEKWLREEIESICAKFDLLVDGALETINDWAYEVVDAPVFEDDGDIFVDQEIVSELKGE
;
A
#
# COMPACT_ATOMS: atom_id res chain seq x y z
N MET A 1 41.94 -12.29 -49.33
CA MET A 1 40.48 -12.26 -49.20
C MET A 1 40.05 -13.61 -48.67
N ILE A 2 39.50 -13.61 -47.47
CA ILE A 2 39.38 -14.73 -46.57
C ILE A 2 37.91 -14.83 -46.13
N PHE A 3 37.45 -16.08 -45.98
CA PHE A 3 36.28 -16.59 -45.26
C PHE A 3 34.85 -16.24 -45.74
N GLY A 4 34.24 -17.22 -46.40
CA GLY A 4 32.79 -17.41 -46.52
C GLY A 4 32.49 -18.90 -46.63
N GLY A 5 32.44 -19.60 -45.50
CA GLY A 5 32.14 -21.04 -45.46
C GLY A 5 31.73 -21.54 -44.07
N ASP A 6 32.43 -21.14 -43.02
CA ASP A 6 32.21 -21.74 -41.69
C ASP A 6 31.10 -21.11 -40.85
N VAL A 7 30.62 -19.91 -41.20
CA VAL A 7 29.60 -19.19 -40.41
C VAL A 7 28.21 -19.83 -40.54
N GLY A 8 27.92 -20.49 -41.67
CA GLY A 8 26.63 -21.15 -41.92
C GLY A 8 26.45 -22.44 -41.14
N LEU A 9 27.53 -23.21 -40.94
CA LEU A 9 27.46 -24.47 -40.19
C LEU A 9 27.35 -24.21 -38.69
N ILE A 10 28.10 -23.23 -38.17
CA ILE A 10 28.06 -22.86 -36.75
C ILE A 10 26.69 -22.30 -36.37
N THR A 11 26.08 -21.45 -37.22
CA THR A 11 24.73 -20.92 -36.95
C THR A 11 23.65 -22.01 -36.98
N LEU A 12 23.76 -23.01 -37.87
CA LEU A 12 22.86 -24.15 -37.90
C LEU A 12 23.01 -25.04 -36.65
N ILE A 13 24.24 -25.29 -36.20
CA ILE A 13 24.51 -26.07 -34.99
C ILE A 13 23.97 -25.36 -33.74
N VAL A 14 24.18 -24.05 -33.62
CA VAL A 14 23.65 -23.26 -32.50
C VAL A 14 22.12 -23.28 -32.51
N PHE A 15 21.48 -23.16 -33.67
CA PHE A 15 20.02 -23.23 -33.78
C PHE A 15 19.48 -24.61 -33.38
N CYS A 16 20.13 -25.69 -33.80
CA CYS A 16 19.75 -27.06 -33.42
C CYS A 16 19.95 -27.33 -31.91
N ILE A 17 21.00 -26.79 -31.30
CA ILE A 17 21.24 -26.89 -29.86
C ILE A 17 20.16 -26.11 -29.09
N VAL A 18 19.83 -24.89 -29.52
CA VAL A 18 18.77 -24.09 -28.89
C VAL A 18 17.41 -24.78 -29.02
N LEU A 19 17.09 -25.36 -30.19
CA LEU A 19 15.85 -26.11 -30.40
C LEU A 19 15.80 -27.38 -29.52
N TYR A 20 16.93 -28.08 -29.39
CA TYR A 20 17.06 -29.26 -28.52
C TYR A 20 16.84 -28.92 -27.05
N TYR A 21 17.45 -27.83 -26.56
CA TYR A 21 17.24 -27.37 -25.19
C TYR A 21 15.81 -26.84 -24.97
N PHE A 22 15.21 -26.18 -25.96
CA PHE A 22 13.83 -25.70 -25.87
C PHE A 22 12.81 -26.86 -25.79
N LEU A 23 13.01 -27.91 -26.58
CA LEU A 23 12.20 -29.14 -26.54
C LEU A 23 12.41 -29.91 -25.23
N LYS A 24 13.64 -29.97 -24.70
CA LYS A 24 13.94 -30.59 -23.41
C LYS A 24 13.35 -29.82 -22.23
N PHE A 25 13.34 -28.49 -22.27
CA PHE A 25 12.77 -27.62 -21.25
C PHE A 25 11.22 -27.64 -21.26
N SER A 26 10.62 -27.74 -22.46
CA SER A 26 9.17 -27.94 -22.62
C SER A 26 8.70 -29.27 -22.03
N ASN A 27 9.45 -30.35 -22.24
CA ASN A 27 9.14 -31.66 -21.66
C ASN A 27 9.35 -31.73 -20.14
N GLN A 28 10.28 -30.95 -19.56
CA GLN A 28 10.42 -30.86 -18.09
C GLN A 28 9.27 -30.10 -17.42
N LYS A 29 8.65 -29.11 -18.08
CA LYS A 29 7.47 -28.41 -17.54
C LYS A 29 6.18 -29.26 -17.49
N LYS A 30 6.10 -30.34 -18.28
CA LYS A 30 4.99 -31.30 -18.21
C LYS A 30 5.12 -32.33 -17.08
N LEU A 31 6.29 -32.44 -16.43
CA LEU A 31 6.57 -33.41 -15.36
C LEU A 31 6.62 -32.82 -13.95
N SER A 32 6.40 -31.50 -13.76
CA SER A 32 6.45 -30.85 -12.43
C SER A 32 5.12 -30.37 -11.85
N LYS A 33 3.96 -30.68 -12.46
CA LYS A 33 2.66 -30.52 -11.78
C LYS A 33 2.42 -31.69 -10.82
N LYS A 34 3.10 -31.68 -9.67
CA LYS A 34 2.67 -32.41 -8.47
C LYS A 34 1.64 -31.58 -7.71
N HIS A 35 0.55 -32.22 -7.34
CA HIS A 35 -0.55 -31.68 -6.53
C HIS A 35 -0.06 -31.01 -5.24
N ALA A 36 -0.61 -29.82 -4.97
CA ALA A 36 -0.62 -29.22 -3.63
C ALA A 36 -1.94 -29.62 -2.91
N PRO A 37 -1.91 -29.82 -1.58
CA PRO A 37 -2.93 -30.59 -0.87
C PRO A 37 -4.18 -29.77 -0.54
N ILE A 38 -5.31 -30.48 -0.55
CA ILE A 38 -6.61 -30.07 -0.02
C ILE A 38 -6.52 -29.94 1.51
N ARG A 39 -7.00 -28.81 2.05
CA ARG A 39 -7.30 -28.62 3.47
C ARG A 39 -8.49 -29.53 3.84
N VAL A 40 -8.25 -30.50 4.72
CA VAL A 40 -9.31 -31.26 5.40
C VAL A 40 -9.46 -30.72 6.81
N ALA A 41 -10.70 -30.37 7.16
CA ALA A 41 -11.12 -30.03 8.51
C ALA A 41 -11.21 -31.28 9.39
N THR A 42 -10.75 -31.12 10.63
CA THR A 42 -11.15 -31.81 11.87
C THR A 42 -11.23 -33.35 11.85
N LYS A 43 -10.18 -33.94 12.43
CA LYS A 43 -10.12 -35.32 12.93
C LYS A 43 -10.81 -35.37 14.30
N VAL A 44 -11.77 -36.28 14.46
CA VAL A 44 -12.15 -36.86 15.76
C VAL A 44 -11.40 -38.18 15.88
N ASP A 45 -10.72 -38.36 17.00
CA ASP A 45 -9.90 -39.51 17.31
C ASP A 45 -10.73 -40.79 17.48
N ASN A 46 -10.22 -41.89 16.92
CA ASN A 46 -10.14 -43.16 17.64
C ASN A 46 -9.11 -44.05 16.95
N THR A 47 -8.09 -44.38 17.73
CA THR A 47 -7.04 -45.37 17.49
C THR A 47 -7.62 -46.77 17.65
N ASP A 48 -7.33 -47.69 16.73
CA ASP A 48 -6.45 -48.82 17.01
C ASP A 48 -6.53 -49.93 15.95
N SER A 49 -5.39 -50.61 15.83
CA SER A 49 -5.11 -51.90 15.20
C SER A 49 -4.59 -51.91 13.75
N LEU A 50 -3.31 -52.28 13.73
CA LEU A 50 -2.33 -52.40 12.67
C LEU A 50 -2.48 -53.72 11.88
N ASN A 51 -1.91 -53.70 10.67
CA ASN A 51 -1.25 -54.81 9.95
C ASN A 51 -2.07 -55.90 9.25
N SER A 52 -1.95 -55.99 7.91
CA SER A 52 -0.88 -56.80 7.28
C SER A 52 -0.93 -56.80 5.74
N PHE A 53 0.18 -56.35 5.13
CA PHE A 53 0.94 -56.90 3.99
C PHE A 53 0.28 -57.58 2.76
N ASN A 54 0.62 -57.00 1.59
CA ASN A 54 1.15 -57.56 0.32
C ASN A 54 0.58 -58.86 -0.30
N GLU A 55 0.21 -58.80 -1.59
CA GLU A 55 0.92 -59.40 -2.75
C GLU A 55 0.00 -59.47 -4.01
N VAL A 56 0.36 -58.79 -5.11
CA VAL A 56 0.99 -59.31 -6.35
C VAL A 56 0.06 -60.10 -7.31
N LYS A 57 -0.24 -59.43 -8.43
CA LYS A 57 -0.38 -59.87 -9.84
C LYS A 57 -0.53 -61.39 -10.14
N SER A 58 -1.48 -61.74 -11.02
CA SER A 58 -1.24 -61.89 -12.49
C SER A 58 -2.31 -62.71 -13.22
N LYS A 59 -2.39 -62.46 -14.55
CA LYS A 59 -2.86 -63.30 -15.68
C LYS A 59 -4.36 -63.30 -16.09
N GLN A 60 -4.64 -62.55 -17.17
CA GLN A 60 -5.01 -63.02 -18.53
C GLN A 60 -5.36 -64.54 -18.62
N GLU A 61 -6.45 -65.00 -19.25
CA GLU A 61 -6.89 -64.78 -20.64
C GLU A 61 -8.22 -65.56 -20.90
N ASN A 62 -9.08 -65.03 -21.79
CA ASN A 62 -9.99 -65.68 -22.75
C ASN A 62 -10.79 -66.96 -22.37
N LEU A 63 -12.14 -66.91 -22.51
CA LEU A 63 -12.91 -67.53 -23.62
C LEU A 63 -14.43 -67.58 -23.32
N THR A 64 -15.20 -67.00 -24.26
CA THR A 64 -16.49 -67.45 -24.82
C THR A 64 -17.60 -68.02 -23.91
N GLY A 65 -18.72 -67.28 -23.87
CA GLY A 65 -19.99 -67.73 -24.46
C GLY A 65 -20.77 -68.89 -23.84
N ALA A 66 -21.82 -68.51 -23.09
CA ALA A 66 -23.14 -69.15 -22.94
C ALA A 66 -23.27 -70.51 -22.21
N SER A 67 -23.92 -70.48 -21.04
CA SER A 67 -25.02 -71.39 -20.68
C SER A 67 -25.63 -70.98 -19.34
N LEU A 68 -26.97 -70.88 -19.32
CA LEU A 68 -27.80 -70.80 -18.12
C LEU A 68 -27.67 -72.06 -17.26
N VAL A 69 -27.79 -71.91 -15.93
CA VAL A 69 -28.79 -72.56 -15.04
C VAL A 69 -28.25 -72.68 -13.60
N SER A 70 -29.07 -72.19 -12.67
CA SER A 70 -29.21 -72.55 -11.25
C SER A 70 -28.08 -72.22 -10.25
N GLN A 71 -28.39 -71.32 -9.31
CA GLN A 71 -28.61 -71.74 -7.92
C GLN A 71 -29.52 -70.76 -7.19
N GLN A 72 -30.68 -71.27 -6.78
CA GLN A 72 -31.59 -70.67 -5.82
C GLN A 72 -31.10 -70.94 -4.40
N ALA A 73 -31.17 -69.92 -3.55
CA ALA A 73 -31.50 -70.00 -2.13
C ALA A 73 -31.83 -68.56 -1.69
N MET A 74 -32.83 -68.22 -0.88
CA MET A 74 -34.04 -68.85 -0.36
C MET A 74 -34.72 -67.73 0.46
N TYR A 75 -35.98 -67.37 0.13
CA TYR A 75 -37.06 -66.78 0.96
C TYR A 75 -36.82 -65.45 1.73
N SER A 76 -37.76 -64.51 1.87
CA SER A 76 -39.25 -64.51 1.76
C SER A 76 -39.74 -63.04 1.71
N GLU A 77 -40.58 -62.64 0.74
CA GLU A 77 -42.06 -62.43 0.83
C GLU A 77 -42.49 -61.28 1.79
N LYS A 78 -43.25 -60.23 1.42
CA LYS A 78 -44.44 -60.13 0.55
C LYS A 78 -44.57 -58.75 -0.10
N ILE A 79 -44.90 -58.76 -1.39
CA ILE A 79 -45.59 -57.68 -2.12
C ILE A 79 -47.03 -58.17 -2.32
N GLU A 80 -48.01 -57.38 -1.90
CA GLU A 80 -49.37 -57.47 -2.45
C GLU A 80 -49.48 -56.49 -3.61
N THR A 81 -49.79 -57.05 -4.77
CA THR A 81 -50.00 -56.37 -6.04
C THR A 81 -51.42 -55.83 -6.14
N ASN A 82 -51.61 -54.72 -6.85
CA ASN A 82 -52.72 -54.63 -7.79
C ASN A 82 -52.48 -53.62 -8.92
N ASN A 83 -52.05 -54.18 -10.05
CA ASN A 83 -52.39 -53.89 -11.44
C ASN A 83 -53.02 -52.53 -11.80
N ARG A 84 -52.33 -51.79 -12.69
CA ARG A 84 -52.92 -51.30 -13.95
C ARG A 84 -51.84 -51.17 -15.03
N LYS A 85 -52.21 -51.59 -16.24
CA LYS A 85 -51.38 -51.72 -17.44
C LYS A 85 -51.11 -50.33 -18.04
N ASP A 86 -49.85 -49.98 -18.22
CA ASP A 86 -49.45 -48.88 -19.11
C ASP A 86 -48.79 -49.43 -20.37
N ILE A 87 -49.30 -48.95 -21.50
CA ILE A 87 -48.88 -49.28 -22.87
C ILE A 87 -47.60 -48.50 -23.15
N ILE A 88 -46.54 -49.21 -23.56
CA ILE A 88 -45.27 -48.60 -23.96
C ILE A 88 -45.34 -48.31 -25.47
N GLU A 89 -45.49 -47.05 -25.86
CA GLU A 89 -45.19 -46.58 -27.22
C GLU A 89 -43.75 -46.05 -27.26
N LEU A 90 -42.88 -46.75 -27.99
CA LEU A 90 -41.52 -46.33 -28.29
C LEU A 90 -41.53 -45.47 -29.56
N GLN A 91 -41.32 -44.15 -29.42
CA GLN A 91 -40.91 -43.30 -30.53
C GLN A 91 -39.42 -42.95 -30.39
N ASN A 92 -38.61 -43.39 -31.35
CA ASN A 92 -37.21 -43.00 -31.47
C ASN A 92 -37.11 -41.58 -32.05
N PRO A 93 -36.31 -40.67 -31.48
CA PRO A 93 -36.03 -39.38 -32.11
C PRO A 93 -35.06 -39.52 -33.30
N SER A 94 -35.26 -38.68 -34.32
CA SER A 94 -34.49 -38.64 -35.57
C SER A 94 -33.03 -38.21 -35.39
N ARG A 95 -32.18 -38.69 -36.31
CA ARG A 95 -30.71 -38.57 -36.36
C ARG A 95 -30.10 -37.14 -36.41
N ASP A 96 -30.91 -36.09 -36.50
CA ASP A 96 -30.41 -34.70 -36.58
C ASP A 96 -30.00 -34.07 -35.24
N LEU A 97 -30.21 -34.75 -34.11
CA LEU A 97 -29.74 -34.30 -32.79
C LEU A 97 -28.28 -34.70 -32.45
N MET A 98 -27.54 -35.35 -33.37
CA MET A 98 -26.15 -35.80 -33.13
C MET A 98 -25.07 -34.82 -33.63
N GLN A 99 -25.39 -33.56 -33.90
CA GLN A 99 -24.42 -32.54 -34.32
C GLN A 99 -24.54 -31.23 -33.52
N SER A 100 -24.30 -31.26 -32.21
CA SER A 100 -23.94 -30.04 -31.47
C SER A 100 -23.12 -30.26 -30.19
N PHE A 101 -22.46 -31.42 -30.03
CA PHE A 101 -21.47 -31.62 -28.98
C PHE A 101 -20.19 -32.19 -29.59
N LYS A 102 -19.33 -31.30 -30.08
CA LYS A 102 -17.92 -31.58 -30.34
C LYS A 102 -17.10 -30.42 -29.80
N ASP A 103 -16.62 -30.60 -28.58
CA ASP A 103 -15.26 -30.32 -28.11
C ASP A 103 -15.30 -30.14 -26.59
N ASP A 104 -14.99 -31.21 -25.86
CA ASP A 104 -13.80 -31.28 -25.01
C ASP A 104 -13.72 -32.67 -24.37
N GLN A 105 -12.50 -33.20 -24.33
CA GLN A 105 -12.18 -34.49 -23.74
C GLN A 105 -12.16 -34.35 -22.22
N ASP A 106 -13.13 -34.97 -21.55
CA ASP A 106 -13.00 -35.61 -20.23
C ASP A 106 -14.25 -36.48 -19.98
N GLU A 107 -14.09 -37.58 -19.24
CA GLU A 107 -15.04 -38.69 -19.11
C GLU A 107 -16.45 -38.27 -18.64
N ASN A 108 -17.39 -38.14 -19.59
CA ASN A 108 -18.79 -37.90 -19.33
C ASN A 108 -19.51 -39.18 -18.85
N LEU A 109 -19.88 -39.23 -17.58
CA LEU A 109 -21.06 -39.95 -17.13
C LEU A 109 -22.29 -39.30 -17.77
N VAL A 110 -22.80 -39.90 -18.84
CA VAL A 110 -24.09 -39.49 -19.44
C VAL A 110 -25.20 -39.88 -18.46
N THR A 111 -25.71 -38.91 -17.71
CA THR A 111 -26.89 -39.10 -16.88
C THR A 111 -28.12 -39.03 -17.79
N PHE A 112 -28.66 -40.18 -18.16
CA PHE A 112 -29.98 -40.25 -18.80
C PHE A 112 -31.04 -39.98 -17.75
N THR A 113 -31.60 -38.77 -17.74
CA THR A 113 -32.79 -38.49 -16.95
C THR A 113 -34.00 -39.02 -17.72
N ILE A 114 -34.50 -40.20 -17.32
CA ILE A 114 -35.80 -40.69 -17.79
C ILE A 114 -36.86 -39.89 -17.02
N SER A 115 -37.36 -38.83 -17.62
CA SER A 115 -38.56 -38.13 -17.13
C SER A 115 -39.77 -39.02 -17.43
N VAL A 116 -40.17 -39.83 -16.47
CA VAL A 116 -41.52 -40.41 -16.46
C VAL A 116 -42.48 -39.23 -16.38
N GLY A 117 -43.21 -38.97 -17.46
CA GLY A 117 -44.14 -37.85 -17.58
C GLY A 117 -45.24 -37.95 -16.53
N THR A 118 -45.02 -37.34 -15.37
CA THR A 118 -46.10 -37.04 -14.43
C THR A 118 -46.86 -35.86 -15.03
N SER A 119 -48.11 -36.11 -15.42
CA SER A 119 -49.00 -35.01 -15.80
C SER A 119 -49.09 -34.00 -14.66
N GLU A 120 -48.90 -32.71 -14.98
CA GLU A 120 -48.94 -31.61 -14.00
C GLU A 120 -50.28 -31.65 -13.26
N LYS A 121 -50.26 -31.46 -11.93
CA LYS A 121 -51.49 -31.44 -11.13
C LYS A 121 -52.40 -30.34 -11.66
N LYS A 122 -53.61 -30.69 -12.08
CA LYS A 122 -54.58 -29.70 -12.54
C LYS A 122 -55.22 -28.99 -11.35
N SER A 123 -55.16 -27.66 -11.35
CA SER A 123 -55.90 -26.84 -10.40
C SER A 123 -57.41 -27.04 -10.57
N SER A 124 -58.16 -27.10 -9.47
CA SER A 124 -59.63 -27.05 -9.50
C SER A 124 -60.16 -25.61 -9.51
N ASN A 125 -59.27 -24.63 -9.31
CA ASN A 125 -59.59 -23.22 -9.36
C ASN A 125 -59.68 -22.74 -10.81
N VAL A 126 -60.80 -22.10 -11.15
CA VAL A 126 -61.05 -21.58 -12.49
C VAL A 126 -60.85 -20.07 -12.61
N SER A 127 -60.53 -19.38 -11.51
CA SER A 127 -60.22 -17.95 -11.52
C SER A 127 -58.97 -17.67 -12.35
N LEU A 128 -59.00 -16.58 -13.11
CA LEU A 128 -57.82 -16.12 -13.83
C LEU A 128 -56.77 -15.65 -12.84
N GLY A 129 -55.50 -15.97 -13.09
CA GLY A 129 -54.37 -15.47 -12.31
C GLY A 129 -54.30 -13.94 -12.42
N GLN A 130 -54.39 -13.27 -11.28
CA GLN A 130 -54.31 -11.82 -11.17
C GLN A 130 -53.04 -11.43 -10.43
N TRP A 131 -52.43 -10.33 -10.85
CA TRP A 131 -51.29 -9.75 -10.16
C TRP A 131 -51.75 -8.97 -8.94
N ILE A 132 -51.29 -9.36 -7.75
CA ILE A 132 -51.54 -8.63 -6.51
C ILE A 132 -50.52 -7.50 -6.40
N LYS A 133 -51.00 -6.25 -6.37
CA LYS A 133 -50.11 -5.08 -6.30
C LYS A 133 -49.54 -4.91 -4.88
N GLN A 134 -48.43 -4.18 -4.79
CA GLN A 134 -47.90 -3.76 -3.49
C GLN A 134 -48.94 -2.94 -2.73
N GLY A 135 -49.15 -3.23 -1.44
CA GLY A 135 -50.13 -2.57 -0.59
C GLY A 135 -51.55 -3.15 -0.69
N GLU A 136 -51.83 -3.99 -1.68
CA GLU A 136 -53.12 -4.67 -1.82
C GLU A 136 -53.23 -5.81 -0.80
N SER A 137 -54.29 -5.78 0.01
CA SER A 137 -54.52 -6.81 1.04
C SER A 137 -55.11 -8.06 0.40
N VAL A 138 -54.42 -9.18 0.57
CA VAL A 138 -54.84 -10.49 0.07
C VAL A 138 -54.83 -11.50 1.20
N ARG A 139 -55.86 -12.34 1.23
CA ARG A 139 -55.94 -13.47 2.16
C ARG A 139 -55.79 -14.76 1.38
N VAL A 140 -54.72 -15.51 1.66
CA VAL A 140 -54.48 -16.84 1.12
C VAL A 140 -54.64 -17.84 2.27
N LYS A 141 -55.81 -18.50 2.32
CA LYS A 141 -56.19 -19.36 3.44
C LYS A 141 -56.15 -18.63 4.79
N GLU A 142 -55.22 -19.01 5.66
CA GLU A 142 -55.04 -18.46 7.01
C GLU A 142 -54.00 -17.33 7.06
N PHE A 143 -53.33 -17.06 5.94
CA PHE A 143 -52.33 -16.00 5.82
C PHE A 143 -52.97 -14.74 5.24
N GLU A 144 -52.67 -13.59 5.83
CA GLU A 144 -53.11 -12.28 5.35
C GLU A 144 -51.89 -11.37 5.24
N SER A 145 -51.76 -10.69 4.10
CA SER A 145 -50.62 -9.81 3.84
C SER A 145 -51.00 -8.71 2.86
N ASN A 146 -50.32 -7.58 2.97
CA ASN A 146 -50.41 -6.45 2.05
C ASN A 146 -49.10 -6.24 1.26
N LYS A 147 -48.18 -7.22 1.30
CA LYS A 147 -46.84 -7.10 0.69
C LYS A 147 -46.88 -7.16 -0.85
N GLY A 148 -47.85 -7.86 -1.43
CA GLY A 148 -48.07 -7.96 -2.88
C GLY A 148 -46.91 -8.57 -3.68
N PHE A 149 -46.89 -8.29 -4.98
CA PHE A 149 -45.91 -8.73 -5.99
C PHE A 149 -45.92 -10.21 -6.36
N PHE A 150 -47.10 -10.82 -6.43
CA PHE A 150 -47.23 -12.20 -6.90
C PHE A 150 -48.54 -12.41 -7.65
N TYR A 151 -48.60 -13.47 -8.45
CA TYR A 151 -49.82 -13.88 -9.13
C TYR A 151 -50.65 -14.80 -8.24
N PHE A 152 -51.93 -14.50 -8.11
CA PHE A 152 -52.91 -15.27 -7.34
C PHE A 152 -54.09 -15.68 -8.21
N GLY A 153 -54.49 -16.96 -8.17
CA GLY A 153 -55.63 -17.49 -8.91
C GLY A 153 -55.47 -18.95 -9.30
N GLY A 154 -56.30 -19.43 -10.22
CA GLY A 154 -56.31 -20.83 -10.66
C GLY A 154 -55.78 -21.08 -12.07
N LYS A 155 -55.76 -20.05 -12.93
CA LYS A 155 -55.42 -20.18 -14.35
C LYS A 155 -54.53 -19.03 -14.82
N LEU A 156 -53.27 -19.35 -15.07
CA LEU A 156 -52.32 -18.49 -15.79
C LEU A 156 -51.42 -19.40 -16.61
N GLN A 157 -51.49 -19.28 -17.94
CA GLN A 157 -50.75 -20.17 -18.84
C GLN A 157 -49.28 -19.77 -18.94
N ALA A 158 -48.41 -20.77 -19.09
CA ALA A 158 -47.02 -20.57 -19.48
C ALA A 158 -46.95 -19.77 -20.81
N TYR A 159 -45.92 -18.93 -20.93
CA TYR A 159 -45.74 -18.06 -22.08
C TYR A 159 -45.26 -18.86 -23.30
N LYS A 160 -46.02 -18.76 -24.40
CA LYS A 160 -45.74 -19.44 -25.68
C LYS A 160 -45.38 -20.93 -25.50
N ALA A 161 -46.24 -21.68 -24.81
CA ALA A 161 -46.11 -23.13 -24.69
C ALA A 161 -45.92 -23.75 -26.09
N SER A 162 -44.74 -24.33 -26.33
CA SER A 162 -44.43 -25.03 -27.58
C SER A 162 -45.41 -26.19 -27.76
N THR A 163 -45.89 -26.43 -28.98
CA THR A 163 -46.69 -27.63 -29.29
C THR A 163 -45.98 -28.95 -28.96
N TYR A 164 -44.66 -28.90 -28.72
CA TYR A 164 -43.82 -30.03 -28.31
C TYR A 164 -43.80 -30.28 -26.79
N TYR A 165 -44.10 -29.28 -25.96
CA TYR A 165 -44.17 -29.38 -24.50
C TYR A 165 -45.58 -28.94 -24.06
N ASN A 166 -46.44 -29.90 -23.70
CA ASN A 166 -47.83 -29.74 -23.25
C ASN A 166 -48.36 -28.30 -23.19
N SER A 167 -49.29 -27.96 -24.10
CA SER A 167 -49.97 -26.66 -24.23
C SER A 167 -50.78 -26.20 -23.01
N ASP A 168 -50.78 -26.99 -21.93
CA ASP A 168 -51.58 -26.79 -20.71
C ASP A 168 -50.71 -26.45 -19.48
N GLU A 169 -49.42 -26.15 -19.67
CA GLU A 169 -48.50 -25.84 -18.57
C GLU A 169 -48.91 -24.56 -17.81
N THR A 170 -48.95 -24.65 -16.49
CA THR A 170 -49.31 -23.53 -15.60
C THR A 170 -48.08 -22.69 -15.27
N GLU A 171 -48.26 -21.37 -15.17
CA GLU A 171 -47.21 -20.44 -14.76
C GLU A 171 -46.58 -20.83 -13.42
N ALA A 172 -45.24 -20.90 -13.38
CA ALA A 172 -44.48 -21.46 -12.26
C ALA A 172 -44.70 -20.70 -10.93
N SER A 173 -44.95 -19.40 -11.02
CA SER A 173 -45.15 -18.49 -9.89
C SER A 173 -46.59 -18.37 -9.40
N LEU A 174 -47.56 -19.00 -10.08
CA LEU A 174 -48.98 -18.81 -9.76
C LEU A 174 -49.34 -19.45 -8.41
N VAL A 175 -49.74 -18.60 -7.45
CA VAL A 175 -50.26 -19.03 -6.15
C VAL A 175 -51.73 -19.40 -6.29
N ASP A 176 -52.01 -20.69 -6.15
CA ASP A 176 -53.37 -21.23 -6.13
C ASP A 176 -53.76 -21.72 -4.72
N GLU A 177 -54.83 -21.15 -4.19
CA GLU A 177 -55.40 -21.53 -2.90
C GLU A 177 -56.20 -22.84 -2.92
N SER A 178 -56.56 -23.38 -4.09
CA SER A 178 -57.31 -24.64 -4.14
C SER A 178 -56.46 -25.86 -3.76
N LEU A 179 -55.13 -25.72 -3.83
CA LEU A 179 -54.19 -26.79 -3.54
C LEU A 179 -54.05 -27.01 -2.01
N ARG A 180 -53.96 -28.27 -1.57
CA ARG A 180 -53.84 -28.66 -0.14
C ARG A 180 -52.57 -28.14 0.51
N PHE A 181 -52.60 -27.36 1.58
CA PHE A 181 -51.38 -26.87 2.24
C PHE A 181 -51.28 -27.39 3.68
N GLU A 182 -50.07 -27.40 4.24
CA GLU A 182 -49.79 -27.70 5.64
C GLU A 182 -48.87 -26.62 6.21
N LYS A 183 -49.24 -26.02 7.35
CA LYS A 183 -48.44 -24.95 7.96
C LYS A 183 -47.07 -25.49 8.38
N ARG A 184 -46.01 -24.86 7.88
CA ARG A 184 -44.62 -25.18 8.15
C ARG A 184 -43.81 -23.90 8.35
N ASP A 185 -42.68 -24.07 8.99
CA ASP A 185 -41.67 -23.03 9.07
C ASP A 185 -41.10 -22.72 7.66
N GLN A 186 -40.69 -21.47 7.43
CA GLN A 186 -40.17 -21.01 6.14
C GLN A 186 -38.91 -21.75 5.64
N PHE A 187 -38.17 -22.40 6.54
CA PHE A 187 -36.96 -23.17 6.21
C PHE A 187 -37.26 -24.63 5.81
N TYR A 188 -38.51 -25.09 5.90
CA TYR A 188 -38.84 -26.46 5.53
C TYR A 188 -38.57 -26.70 4.04
N THR A 189 -37.93 -27.83 3.73
CA THR A 189 -37.66 -28.28 2.36
C THR A 189 -37.97 -29.76 2.20
N ASP A 190 -38.28 -30.17 0.98
CA ASP A 190 -38.42 -31.56 0.58
C ASP A 190 -38.03 -31.73 -0.90
N SER A 191 -38.19 -32.94 -1.45
CA SER A 191 -37.82 -33.24 -2.83
C SER A 191 -38.65 -32.52 -3.90
N THR A 192 -39.77 -31.88 -3.53
CA THR A 192 -40.59 -31.10 -4.47
C THR A 192 -40.02 -29.70 -4.72
N LEU A 193 -39.15 -29.20 -3.84
CA LEU A 193 -38.36 -27.99 -4.05
C LEU A 193 -37.12 -28.31 -4.92
N SER A 194 -37.38 -28.71 -6.16
CA SER A 194 -36.35 -29.11 -7.13
C SER A 194 -35.55 -27.93 -7.68
N TYR A 195 -34.65 -28.18 -8.63
CA TYR A 195 -33.80 -27.14 -9.23
C TYR A 195 -34.57 -26.05 -10.00
N TRP A 196 -35.73 -26.39 -10.58
CA TRP A 196 -36.65 -25.44 -11.23
C TRP A 196 -38.06 -25.62 -10.66
N PRO A 197 -38.29 -25.14 -9.44
CA PRO A 197 -39.51 -25.45 -8.72
C PRO A 197 -40.70 -24.66 -9.27
N LYS A 198 -41.87 -25.28 -9.28
CA LYS A 198 -43.14 -24.60 -9.56
C LYS A 198 -44.04 -24.67 -8.34
N TYR A 199 -44.80 -23.61 -8.07
CA TYR A 199 -45.73 -23.60 -6.94
C TYR A 199 -46.70 -24.78 -6.98
N ILE A 200 -47.26 -25.11 -8.16
CA ILE A 200 -48.26 -26.17 -8.32
C ILE A 200 -47.71 -27.59 -8.03
N GLU A 201 -46.40 -27.79 -8.19
CA GLU A 201 -45.73 -29.08 -7.98
C GLU A 201 -45.30 -29.29 -6.52
N LEU A 202 -45.19 -28.21 -5.74
CA LEU A 202 -44.81 -28.26 -4.33
C LEU A 202 -45.75 -29.15 -3.49
N SER A 203 -45.16 -29.88 -2.55
CA SER A 203 -45.90 -30.64 -1.54
C SER A 203 -46.77 -29.71 -0.66
N PRO A 204 -47.80 -30.23 0.03
CA PRO A 204 -48.57 -29.44 0.98
C PRO A 204 -47.71 -28.72 2.03
N SER A 205 -46.70 -29.39 2.57
CA SER A 205 -45.77 -28.83 3.56
C SER A 205 -44.86 -27.77 2.94
N ALA A 206 -44.29 -28.01 1.75
CA ALA A 206 -43.45 -27.03 1.05
C ALA A 206 -44.25 -25.77 0.63
N ARG A 207 -45.51 -25.91 0.23
CA ARG A 207 -46.38 -24.76 -0.05
C ARG A 207 -46.67 -23.93 1.20
N GLY A 208 -46.88 -24.55 2.35
CA GLY A 208 -47.06 -23.81 3.60
C GLY A 208 -45.82 -23.03 4.01
N ALA A 209 -44.63 -23.62 3.82
CA ALA A 209 -43.35 -22.95 4.05
C ALA A 209 -43.15 -21.76 3.11
N TYR A 210 -43.40 -21.96 1.81
CA TYR A 210 -43.35 -20.91 0.81
C TYR A 210 -44.31 -19.76 1.12
N LEU A 211 -45.56 -20.07 1.47
CA LEU A 211 -46.56 -19.04 1.81
C LEU A 211 -46.20 -18.28 3.07
N ASN A 212 -45.65 -18.96 4.08
CA ASN A 212 -45.15 -18.32 5.31
C ASN A 212 -44.06 -17.29 5.00
N TRP A 213 -43.13 -17.64 4.10
CA TRP A 213 -42.08 -16.72 3.64
C TRP A 213 -42.62 -15.59 2.74
N LEU A 214 -43.37 -15.95 1.70
CA LEU A 214 -43.89 -15.04 0.67
C LEU A 214 -44.75 -13.92 1.27
N LEU A 215 -45.61 -14.27 2.23
CA LEU A 215 -46.55 -13.35 2.84
C LEU A 215 -45.98 -12.65 4.09
N GLY A 216 -44.81 -13.08 4.57
CA GLY A 216 -44.06 -12.48 5.66
C GLY A 216 -43.12 -11.35 5.20
N GLU A 217 -41.96 -11.25 5.85
CA GLU A 217 -40.99 -10.16 5.59
C GLU A 217 -40.09 -10.38 4.36
N ARG A 218 -40.01 -11.60 3.82
CA ARG A 218 -39.16 -11.94 2.65
C ARG A 218 -37.71 -11.44 2.77
N SER A 219 -37.16 -11.47 3.99
CA SER A 219 -35.88 -10.81 4.32
C SER A 219 -34.87 -11.72 5.01
N ASP A 220 -35.19 -13.02 5.14
CA ASP A 220 -34.31 -13.99 5.79
C ASP A 220 -33.32 -14.60 4.77
N PRO A 221 -32.00 -14.39 4.93
CA PRO A 221 -30.99 -14.87 3.99
C PRO A 221 -30.88 -16.41 3.97
N GLU A 222 -31.30 -17.10 5.03
CA GLU A 222 -31.28 -18.57 5.12
C GLU A 222 -32.48 -19.23 4.44
N THR A 223 -33.37 -18.44 3.83
CA THR A 223 -34.52 -18.97 3.08
C THR A 223 -34.04 -19.91 1.97
N PRO A 224 -34.60 -21.12 1.85
CA PRO A 224 -34.32 -22.01 0.73
C PRO A 224 -34.53 -21.31 -0.62
N ILE A 225 -33.47 -21.23 -1.43
CA ILE A 225 -33.45 -20.38 -2.62
C ILE A 225 -34.54 -20.74 -3.66
N GLY A 226 -35.00 -21.99 -3.69
CA GLY A 226 -36.09 -22.40 -4.58
C GLY A 226 -37.37 -21.58 -4.36
N TYR A 227 -37.66 -21.20 -3.11
CA TYR A 227 -38.79 -20.32 -2.79
C TYR A 227 -38.60 -18.91 -3.34
N VAL A 228 -37.37 -18.37 -3.22
CA VAL A 228 -37.00 -17.07 -3.80
C VAL A 228 -37.15 -17.09 -5.32
N PHE A 229 -36.78 -18.20 -5.98
CA PHE A 229 -36.94 -18.36 -7.41
C PHE A 229 -38.40 -18.40 -7.86
N ILE A 230 -39.30 -19.09 -7.14
CA ILE A 230 -40.75 -19.08 -7.46
C ILE A 230 -41.29 -17.64 -7.44
N TYR A 231 -40.92 -16.86 -6.44
CA TYR A 231 -41.30 -15.45 -6.35
C TYR A 231 -40.67 -14.61 -7.48
N PHE A 232 -39.38 -14.80 -7.74
CA PHE A 232 -38.66 -14.15 -8.84
C PHE A 232 -39.30 -14.43 -10.21
N TYR A 233 -39.79 -15.65 -10.46
CA TYR A 233 -40.47 -15.98 -11.71
C TYR A 233 -41.70 -15.10 -11.97
N GLY A 234 -42.43 -14.73 -10.92
CA GLY A 234 -43.56 -13.80 -11.00
C GLY A 234 -43.12 -12.39 -11.37
N LEU A 235 -42.08 -11.87 -10.71
CA LEU A 235 -41.48 -10.57 -11.04
C LEU A 235 -40.96 -10.56 -12.49
N GLU A 236 -40.25 -11.62 -12.87
CA GLU A 236 -39.69 -11.80 -14.21
C GLU A 236 -40.79 -11.81 -15.29
N ARG A 237 -41.88 -12.56 -15.08
CA ARG A 237 -43.04 -12.56 -15.98
C ARG A 237 -43.66 -11.17 -16.08
N ARG A 238 -43.83 -10.47 -14.95
CA ARG A 238 -44.45 -9.15 -14.90
C ARG A 238 -43.67 -8.13 -15.75
N ILE A 239 -42.34 -8.20 -15.70
CA ILE A 239 -41.45 -7.32 -16.48
C ILE A 239 -41.35 -7.73 -17.94
N LEU A 240 -41.20 -9.01 -18.24
CA LEU A 240 -40.91 -9.46 -19.61
C LEU A 240 -42.16 -9.58 -20.45
N ILE A 241 -43.29 -10.02 -19.89
CA ILE A 241 -44.51 -10.32 -20.65
C ILE A 241 -45.53 -9.21 -20.44
N ASP A 242 -45.98 -9.01 -19.20
CA ASP A 242 -47.09 -8.08 -18.90
C ASP A 242 -46.73 -6.63 -19.25
N SER A 243 -45.49 -6.22 -19.00
CA SER A 243 -45.01 -4.88 -19.34
C SER A 243 -44.78 -4.69 -20.85
N THR A 244 -44.23 -5.68 -21.57
CA THR A 244 -43.84 -5.48 -22.98
C THR A 244 -44.94 -5.82 -23.99
N GLU A 245 -45.70 -6.90 -23.78
CA GLU A 245 -46.73 -7.34 -24.73
C GLU A 245 -48.11 -6.76 -24.41
N HIS A 246 -48.42 -6.59 -23.14
CA HIS A 246 -49.73 -6.11 -22.69
C HIS A 246 -49.74 -4.63 -22.31
N GLY A 247 -48.57 -4.05 -21.99
CA GLY A 247 -48.45 -2.64 -21.61
C GLY A 247 -49.20 -2.28 -20.33
N ILE A 248 -49.48 -3.26 -19.46
CA ILE A 248 -50.34 -3.10 -18.28
C ILE A 248 -49.59 -2.67 -17.01
N VAL A 249 -48.26 -2.59 -17.07
CA VAL A 249 -47.39 -2.21 -15.95
C VAL A 249 -47.03 -0.73 -16.09
N ASP A 250 -47.50 0.09 -15.16
CA ASP A 250 -47.14 1.52 -15.11
C ASP A 250 -45.71 1.73 -14.58
N ASP A 251 -45.20 2.96 -14.70
CA ASP A 251 -43.81 3.26 -14.35
C ASP A 251 -43.54 3.17 -12.84
N ASN A 252 -44.54 3.46 -11.99
CA ASN A 252 -44.37 3.35 -10.54
C ASN A 252 -44.25 1.89 -10.11
N GLU A 253 -45.11 1.02 -10.67
CA GLU A 253 -45.02 -0.42 -10.45
C GLU A 253 -43.69 -0.99 -10.99
N PHE A 254 -43.24 -0.51 -12.15
CA PHE A 254 -41.98 -0.91 -12.74
C PHE A 254 -40.77 -0.54 -11.86
N ILE A 255 -40.75 0.67 -11.30
CA ILE A 255 -39.74 1.12 -10.32
C ILE A 255 -39.82 0.28 -9.04
N ALA A 256 -41.02 0.03 -8.52
CA ALA A 256 -41.17 -0.72 -7.28
C ALA A 256 -40.70 -2.19 -7.41
N ILE A 257 -40.88 -2.81 -8.58
CA ILE A 257 -40.30 -4.13 -8.89
C ILE A 257 -38.77 -4.05 -9.01
N PHE A 258 -38.22 -2.99 -9.60
CA PHE A 258 -36.77 -2.78 -9.68
C PHE A 258 -36.13 -2.68 -8.29
N ASP A 259 -36.75 -1.92 -7.39
CA ASP A 259 -36.30 -1.76 -6.01
C ASP A 259 -36.40 -3.07 -5.24
N GLU A 260 -37.46 -3.85 -5.45
CA GLU A 260 -37.61 -5.18 -4.86
C GLU A 260 -36.53 -6.16 -5.34
N LEU A 261 -36.18 -6.14 -6.63
CA LEU A 261 -35.08 -6.95 -7.16
C LEU A 261 -33.74 -6.56 -6.56
N ASN A 262 -33.47 -5.26 -6.39
CA ASN A 262 -32.27 -4.79 -5.72
C ASN A 262 -32.22 -5.22 -4.25
N ARG A 263 -33.35 -5.12 -3.53
CA ARG A 263 -33.47 -5.57 -2.14
C ARG A 263 -33.20 -7.07 -2.02
N LEU A 264 -33.83 -7.90 -2.85
CA LEU A 264 -33.60 -9.34 -2.85
C LEU A 264 -32.14 -9.68 -3.18
N ARG A 265 -31.53 -8.98 -4.15
CA ARG A 265 -30.13 -9.21 -4.52
C ARG A 265 -29.16 -8.88 -3.38
N GLN A 266 -29.46 -7.88 -2.55
CA GLN A 266 -28.68 -7.57 -1.35
C GLN A 266 -28.83 -8.66 -0.28
N ILE A 267 -30.03 -9.21 -0.09
CA ILE A 267 -30.28 -10.26 0.91
C ILE A 267 -29.63 -11.59 0.51
N PHE A 268 -29.70 -11.95 -0.77
CA PHE A 268 -29.23 -13.24 -1.30
C PHE A 268 -27.95 -13.10 -2.12
N GLU A 269 -27.07 -12.17 -1.75
CA GLU A 269 -25.87 -11.81 -2.53
C GLU A 269 -24.90 -12.98 -2.74
N GLU A 270 -24.80 -13.89 -1.76
CA GLU A 270 -23.90 -15.04 -1.81
C GLU A 270 -24.40 -16.13 -2.79
N HIS A 271 -25.68 -16.12 -3.17
CA HIS A 271 -26.24 -17.14 -4.03
C HIS A 271 -25.99 -16.83 -5.53
N TYR A 272 -24.88 -17.36 -6.05
CA TYR A 272 -24.38 -17.13 -7.40
C TYR A 272 -25.45 -17.15 -8.50
N ALA A 273 -26.29 -18.20 -8.57
CA ALA A 273 -27.29 -18.30 -9.63
C ALA A 273 -28.35 -17.19 -9.53
N PHE A 274 -28.78 -16.86 -8.32
CA PHE A 274 -29.80 -15.83 -8.11
C PHE A 274 -29.24 -14.44 -8.41
N TYR A 275 -28.02 -14.16 -7.95
CA TYR A 275 -27.30 -12.94 -8.29
C TYR A 275 -27.18 -12.75 -9.82
N ASN A 276 -26.93 -13.85 -10.54
CA ASN A 276 -26.80 -13.81 -11.99
C ASN A 276 -28.13 -13.49 -12.70
N TYR A 277 -29.20 -14.21 -12.38
CA TYR A 277 -30.51 -13.99 -12.99
C TYR A 277 -31.11 -12.64 -12.63
N SER A 278 -31.04 -12.24 -11.36
CA SER A 278 -31.52 -10.93 -10.91
C SER A 278 -30.77 -9.78 -11.59
N THR A 279 -29.44 -9.88 -11.69
CA THR A 279 -28.64 -8.88 -12.42
C THR A 279 -29.07 -8.77 -13.87
N ARG A 280 -29.25 -9.89 -14.58
CA ARG A 280 -29.71 -9.85 -15.98
C ARG A 280 -31.10 -9.23 -16.13
N LEU A 281 -32.02 -9.53 -15.21
CA LEU A 281 -33.36 -8.93 -15.25
C LEU A 281 -33.31 -7.42 -14.98
N ILE A 282 -32.49 -6.98 -14.03
CA ILE A 282 -32.22 -5.56 -13.76
C ILE A 282 -31.67 -4.88 -15.02
N GLU A 283 -30.67 -5.48 -15.70
CA GLU A 283 -30.15 -4.93 -16.95
C GLU A 283 -31.24 -4.84 -18.04
N MET A 284 -32.09 -5.86 -18.14
CA MET A 284 -33.23 -5.84 -19.06
C MET A 284 -34.23 -4.74 -18.74
N MET A 285 -34.54 -4.50 -17.47
CA MET A 285 -35.48 -3.46 -17.07
C MET A 285 -35.01 -2.07 -17.51
N VAL A 286 -33.73 -1.77 -17.31
CA VAL A 286 -33.12 -0.50 -17.75
C VAL A 286 -33.10 -0.40 -19.27
N TYR A 287 -32.81 -1.49 -19.97
CA TYR A 287 -32.87 -1.55 -21.43
C TYR A 287 -34.29 -1.30 -21.96
N LEU A 288 -35.32 -1.89 -21.33
CA LEU A 288 -36.72 -1.76 -21.75
C LEU A 288 -37.28 -0.35 -21.50
N ARG A 289 -36.92 0.30 -20.38
CA ARG A 289 -37.40 1.64 -20.02
C ARG A 289 -36.27 2.58 -19.55
N PRO A 290 -35.36 2.99 -20.44
CA PRO A 290 -34.22 3.86 -20.08
C PRO A 290 -34.61 5.30 -19.69
N HIS A 291 -35.88 5.68 -19.88
CA HIS A 291 -36.43 6.96 -19.43
C HIS A 291 -36.93 6.91 -17.98
N VAL A 292 -37.25 5.73 -17.47
CA VAL A 292 -37.74 5.49 -16.11
C VAL A 292 -36.58 5.13 -15.20
N LEU A 293 -35.75 4.18 -15.64
CA LEU A 293 -34.64 3.66 -14.86
C LEU A 293 -33.31 4.10 -15.46
N LYS A 294 -32.38 4.44 -14.57
CA LYS A 294 -30.98 4.72 -14.90
C LYS A 294 -30.09 4.00 -13.90
N VAL A 295 -28.97 3.50 -14.39
CA VAL A 295 -27.96 2.81 -13.60
C VAL A 295 -26.62 3.40 -13.96
N GLU A 296 -25.78 3.64 -12.96
CA GLU A 296 -24.42 4.14 -13.15
C GLU A 296 -23.57 3.07 -13.83
N TYR A 297 -22.58 3.47 -14.64
CA TYR A 297 -21.71 2.51 -15.34
C TYR A 297 -20.97 1.56 -14.37
N SER A 298 -20.71 2.00 -13.13
CA SER A 298 -20.09 1.19 -12.07
C SER A 298 -20.94 0.00 -11.63
N ASP A 299 -22.26 0.10 -11.79
CA ASP A 299 -23.22 -0.88 -11.29
C ASP A 299 -23.62 -1.90 -12.38
N ILE A 300 -23.17 -1.68 -13.62
CA ILE A 300 -23.38 -2.59 -14.74
C ILE A 300 -22.47 -3.81 -14.58
N SER A 301 -22.99 -5.00 -14.93
CA SER A 301 -22.23 -6.24 -14.85
C SER A 301 -20.99 -6.17 -15.73
N THR A 302 -19.82 -6.43 -15.16
CA THR A 302 -18.53 -6.53 -15.88
C THR A 302 -18.35 -7.87 -16.60
N ARG A 303 -19.45 -8.56 -16.91
CA ARG A 303 -19.41 -9.82 -17.66
C ARG A 303 -19.43 -9.54 -19.15
N TYR A 304 -18.73 -10.38 -19.91
CA TYR A 304 -18.67 -10.26 -21.37
C TYR A 304 -20.04 -10.40 -22.07
N ASP A 305 -21.02 -11.01 -21.39
CA ASP A 305 -22.38 -11.17 -21.88
C ASP A 305 -23.36 -10.13 -21.34
N SER A 306 -22.90 -9.12 -20.58
CA SER A 306 -23.75 -8.00 -20.13
C SER A 306 -24.47 -7.34 -21.30
N LEU A 307 -25.79 -7.20 -21.14
CA LEU A 307 -26.68 -6.68 -22.15
C LEU A 307 -26.59 -5.16 -22.22
N LEU A 308 -26.59 -4.51 -21.05
CA LEU A 308 -26.49 -3.06 -20.94
C LEU A 308 -25.16 -2.53 -21.48
N PHE A 309 -24.04 -3.17 -21.11
CA PHE A 309 -22.73 -2.80 -21.62
C PHE A 309 -22.71 -2.80 -23.15
N LYS A 310 -23.12 -3.91 -23.77
CA LYS A 310 -23.12 -4.04 -25.24
C LYS A 310 -24.06 -3.02 -25.89
N TYR A 311 -25.24 -2.80 -25.31
CA TYR A 311 -26.20 -1.83 -25.81
C TYR A 311 -25.65 -0.40 -25.78
N TYR A 312 -25.08 0.05 -24.67
CA TYR A 312 -24.50 1.40 -24.55
C TYR A 312 -23.30 1.59 -25.47
N LEU A 313 -22.41 0.60 -25.55
CA LEU A 313 -21.27 0.64 -26.46
C LEU A 313 -21.72 0.72 -27.92
N ALA A 314 -22.70 -0.09 -28.31
CA ALA A 314 -23.26 -0.07 -29.66
C ALA A 314 -23.92 1.27 -30.00
N LYS A 315 -24.69 1.86 -29.07
CA LYS A 315 -25.36 3.16 -29.25
C LYS A 315 -24.35 4.29 -29.45
N GLN A 316 -23.27 4.30 -28.66
CA GLN A 316 -22.24 5.33 -28.74
C GLN A 316 -21.41 5.23 -30.03
N VAL A 317 -21.09 4.00 -30.44
CA VAL A 317 -20.39 3.72 -31.73
C VAL A 317 -21.27 4.07 -32.92
N GLN A 318 -22.57 3.73 -32.89
CA GLN A 318 -23.51 4.09 -33.96
C GLN A 318 -23.65 5.61 -34.14
N ALA A 319 -23.55 6.37 -33.04
CA ALA A 319 -23.57 7.84 -33.06
C ALA A 319 -22.22 8.47 -33.45
N GLU A 320 -21.19 7.64 -33.70
CA GLU A 320 -19.81 8.05 -34.00
C GLU A 320 -19.22 9.04 -32.97
N GLN A 321 -19.68 8.95 -31.71
CA GLN A 321 -19.19 9.79 -30.63
C GLN A 321 -17.94 9.18 -29.96
N PRO A 322 -17.04 10.00 -29.39
CA PRO A 322 -15.94 9.50 -28.57
C PRO A 322 -16.50 8.67 -27.40
N ILE A 323 -15.98 7.46 -27.19
CA ILE A 323 -16.36 6.60 -26.06
C ILE A 323 -15.98 7.30 -24.75
N THR A 324 -16.88 7.32 -23.77
CA THR A 324 -16.60 7.97 -22.48
C THR A 324 -15.61 7.15 -21.66
N SER A 325 -14.99 7.78 -20.66
CA SER A 325 -13.99 7.10 -19.83
C SER A 325 -14.58 5.93 -19.04
N GLU A 326 -15.81 6.06 -18.57
CA GLU A 326 -16.54 5.07 -17.80
C GLU A 326 -16.92 3.87 -18.67
N LEU A 327 -17.40 4.12 -19.90
CA LEU A 327 -17.73 3.05 -20.83
C LEU A 327 -16.48 2.34 -21.37
N ALA A 328 -15.37 3.06 -21.54
CA ALA A 328 -14.08 2.46 -21.87
C ALA A 328 -13.55 1.57 -20.73
N LEU A 329 -13.72 2.00 -19.48
CA LEU A 329 -13.39 1.19 -18.30
C LEU A 329 -14.26 -0.07 -18.23
N LEU A 330 -15.56 0.08 -18.43
CA LEU A 330 -16.50 -1.06 -18.49
C LEU A 330 -16.15 -2.02 -19.63
N TRP A 331 -15.71 -1.51 -20.79
CA TRP A 331 -15.28 -2.35 -21.91
C TRP A 331 -14.05 -3.19 -21.56
N ILE A 332 -13.01 -2.59 -20.98
CA ILE A 332 -11.80 -3.35 -20.62
C ILE A 332 -12.04 -4.32 -19.46
N GLN A 333 -13.02 -4.05 -18.59
CA GLN A 333 -13.45 -4.97 -17.53
C GLN A 333 -14.30 -6.13 -18.06
N SER A 334 -15.07 -5.91 -19.13
CA SER A 334 -16.03 -6.89 -19.66
C SER A 334 -15.48 -7.77 -20.78
N THR A 335 -14.28 -7.50 -21.30
CA THR A 335 -13.71 -8.31 -22.39
C THR A 335 -13.07 -9.61 -21.87
N ASP A 336 -13.15 -10.66 -22.68
CA ASP A 336 -12.44 -11.94 -22.50
C ASP A 336 -11.00 -11.92 -23.05
N GLU A 337 -10.64 -10.91 -23.85
CA GLU A 337 -9.30 -10.79 -24.45
C GLU A 337 -8.25 -10.21 -23.49
N TYR A 338 -8.68 -9.63 -22.36
CA TYR A 338 -7.81 -9.01 -21.39
C TYR A 338 -8.30 -9.25 -19.96
N SER A 339 -7.38 -9.43 -19.03
CA SER A 339 -7.68 -9.59 -17.61
C SER A 339 -6.84 -8.64 -16.80
N LEU A 340 -7.51 -7.80 -16.00
CA LEU A 340 -6.86 -6.91 -15.05
C LEU A 340 -5.97 -7.71 -14.08
N ARG A 341 -4.72 -7.26 -13.89
CA ARG A 341 -3.79 -7.84 -12.91
C ARG A 341 -4.16 -7.43 -11.49
N THR A 342 -3.54 -8.08 -10.51
CA THR A 342 -3.82 -7.87 -9.07
C THR A 342 -3.80 -6.40 -8.61
N PRO A 343 -2.87 -5.52 -9.07
CA PRO A 343 -2.90 -4.11 -8.64
C PRO A 343 -4.19 -3.39 -8.98
N ALA A 344 -4.66 -3.52 -10.22
CA ALA A 344 -5.92 -2.94 -10.68
C ALA A 344 -7.14 -3.54 -9.97
N ARG A 345 -7.13 -4.85 -9.65
CA ARG A 345 -8.24 -5.49 -8.93
C ARG A 345 -8.31 -5.09 -7.45
N ARG A 346 -7.17 -5.04 -6.76
CA ARG A 346 -7.10 -4.68 -5.34
C ARG A 346 -7.38 -3.20 -5.11
N CYS A 347 -6.97 -2.35 -6.05
CA CYS A 347 -7.08 -0.90 -5.97
C CYS A 347 -8.05 -0.41 -7.05
N ALA A 348 -9.27 -0.97 -7.09
CA ALA A 348 -10.22 -0.76 -8.19
C ALA A 348 -10.67 0.71 -8.32
N GLU A 349 -10.86 1.40 -7.19
CA GLU A 349 -11.24 2.81 -7.17
C GLU A 349 -10.11 3.71 -7.68
N GLU A 350 -8.90 3.50 -7.15
CA GLU A 350 -7.70 4.25 -7.54
C GLU A 350 -7.36 3.98 -9.02
N PHE A 351 -7.53 2.73 -9.46
CA PHE A 351 -7.38 2.33 -10.85
C PHE A 351 -8.39 3.01 -11.77
N ALA A 352 -9.68 3.07 -11.38
CA ALA A 352 -10.71 3.71 -12.18
C ALA A 352 -10.40 5.19 -12.43
N ILE A 353 -9.99 5.92 -11.39
CA ILE A 353 -9.61 7.35 -11.50
C ILE A 353 -8.41 7.51 -12.43
N LEU A 354 -7.35 6.72 -12.21
CA LEU A 354 -6.13 6.80 -13.01
C LEU A 354 -6.39 6.42 -14.48
N PHE A 355 -7.21 5.40 -14.70
CA PHE A 355 -7.61 4.95 -16.03
C PHE A 355 -8.38 6.05 -16.75
N SER A 356 -9.34 6.69 -16.12
CA SER A 356 -10.12 7.77 -16.74
C SER A 356 -9.24 8.96 -17.14
N GLU A 357 -8.34 9.42 -16.25
CA GLU A 357 -7.42 10.52 -16.56
C GLU A 357 -6.46 10.17 -17.69
N LEU A 358 -5.81 9.00 -17.62
CA LEU A 358 -4.85 8.57 -18.63
C LEU A 358 -5.54 8.28 -19.97
N TYR A 359 -6.73 7.69 -19.95
CA TYR A 359 -7.54 7.43 -21.14
C TYR A 359 -7.86 8.73 -21.88
N LEU A 360 -8.40 9.73 -21.19
CA LEU A 360 -8.76 11.00 -21.80
C LEU A 360 -7.52 11.73 -22.36
N LYS A 361 -6.39 11.63 -21.69
CA LYS A 361 -5.11 12.19 -22.14
C LYS A 361 -4.60 11.50 -23.42
N GLU A 362 -4.47 10.17 -23.40
CA GLU A 362 -3.89 9.39 -24.50
C GLU A 362 -4.80 9.37 -25.75
N THR A 363 -6.12 9.38 -25.54
CA THR A 363 -7.10 9.38 -26.65
C THR A 363 -7.52 10.77 -27.10
N LYS A 364 -7.01 11.84 -26.47
CA LYS A 364 -7.36 13.25 -26.76
C LYS A 364 -8.87 13.51 -26.63
N GLY A 365 -9.46 13.07 -25.54
CA GLY A 365 -10.88 13.28 -25.22
C GLY A 365 -11.83 12.13 -25.57
N GLY A 366 -11.29 10.95 -25.92
CA GLY A 366 -12.07 9.71 -26.09
C GLY A 366 -11.75 8.96 -27.38
N LEU A 367 -11.89 7.63 -27.34
CA LEU A 367 -11.68 6.77 -28.49
C LEU A 367 -12.91 6.79 -29.40
N VAL A 368 -12.75 7.26 -30.64
CA VAL A 368 -13.80 7.16 -31.66
C VAL A 368 -13.65 5.84 -32.43
N VAL A 369 -14.68 5.00 -32.40
CA VAL A 369 -14.74 3.72 -33.11
C VAL A 369 -15.80 3.79 -34.20
N LYS A 370 -15.45 3.39 -35.43
CA LYS A 370 -16.41 3.37 -36.55
C LYS A 370 -17.37 2.18 -36.43
N PRO A 371 -18.64 2.32 -36.83
CA PRO A 371 -19.60 1.22 -36.89
C PRO A 371 -19.07 0.04 -37.71
N ASN A 372 -19.08 -1.16 -37.13
CA ASN A 372 -18.70 -2.39 -37.81
C ASN A 372 -19.92 -3.09 -38.43
N LYS A 373 -19.66 -4.06 -39.33
CA LYS A 373 -20.72 -4.77 -40.06
C LYS A 373 -21.49 -5.78 -39.20
N THR A 374 -20.87 -6.30 -38.14
CA THR A 374 -21.51 -7.26 -37.22
C THR A 374 -22.64 -6.57 -36.49
N LYS A 375 -23.84 -7.16 -36.51
CA LYS A 375 -25.00 -6.61 -35.83
C LYS A 375 -25.08 -7.12 -34.40
N LEU A 376 -25.53 -6.26 -33.51
CA LEU A 376 -25.72 -6.54 -32.09
C LEU A 376 -26.86 -7.54 -31.91
N LYS A 377 -26.56 -8.61 -31.18
CA LYS A 377 -27.52 -9.63 -30.78
C LYS A 377 -27.66 -9.61 -29.26
N LEU A 378 -28.79 -9.09 -28.79
CA LEU A 378 -29.13 -9.07 -27.37
C LEU A 378 -30.05 -10.26 -27.07
N GLU A 379 -29.61 -11.14 -26.18
CA GLU A 379 -30.34 -12.34 -25.80
C GLU A 379 -30.60 -12.34 -24.29
N TYR A 380 -31.83 -12.63 -23.91
CA TYR A 380 -32.24 -12.81 -22.53
C TYR A 380 -32.80 -14.22 -22.34
N TYR A 381 -32.28 -14.95 -21.36
CA TYR A 381 -32.72 -16.29 -21.01
C TYR A 381 -33.41 -16.24 -19.66
N PRO A 382 -34.75 -16.37 -19.60
CA PRO A 382 -35.47 -16.33 -18.36
C PRO A 382 -35.05 -17.41 -17.37
N ALA A 383 -35.11 -17.09 -16.07
CA ALA A 383 -34.93 -18.08 -15.02
C ALA A 383 -36.14 -19.03 -14.95
N SER A 384 -37.34 -18.50 -15.22
CA SER A 384 -38.57 -19.29 -15.22
C SER A 384 -38.65 -20.21 -16.44
N GLY A 385 -38.88 -21.51 -16.18
CA GLY A 385 -39.13 -22.50 -17.22
C GLY A 385 -40.36 -22.18 -18.08
N THR A 386 -41.35 -21.49 -17.51
CA THR A 386 -42.61 -21.13 -18.18
C THR A 386 -42.48 -19.90 -19.08
N LEU A 387 -41.29 -19.30 -19.17
CA LEU A 387 -41.00 -18.13 -20.00
C LEU A 387 -40.01 -18.41 -21.15
N ARG A 388 -39.60 -19.67 -21.36
CA ARG A 388 -38.56 -20.06 -22.34
C ARG A 388 -38.81 -19.59 -23.79
N GLY A 389 -40.04 -19.28 -24.16
CA GLY A 389 -40.39 -18.74 -25.48
C GLY A 389 -40.12 -17.25 -25.68
N PHE A 390 -39.66 -16.53 -24.63
CA PHE A 390 -39.39 -15.10 -24.70
C PHE A 390 -38.24 -14.80 -25.67
N GLN A 391 -38.49 -13.85 -26.57
CA GLN A 391 -37.49 -13.38 -27.52
C GLN A 391 -37.49 -11.87 -27.53
N LEU A 392 -36.30 -11.30 -27.40
CA LEU A 392 -36.12 -9.88 -27.57
C LEU A 392 -36.19 -9.53 -29.06
N GLY A 393 -36.80 -8.38 -29.38
CA GLY A 393 -36.83 -7.88 -30.76
C GLY A 393 -35.44 -7.67 -31.33
N THR A 394 -35.30 -7.81 -32.65
CA THR A 394 -34.05 -7.53 -33.36
C THR A 394 -33.77 -6.03 -33.39
N ILE A 395 -32.54 -5.63 -33.09
CA ILE A 395 -32.11 -4.23 -33.10
C ILE A 395 -31.07 -4.04 -34.20
N ASP A 396 -31.22 -2.99 -35.00
CA ASP A 396 -30.25 -2.65 -36.04
C ASP A 396 -29.12 -1.77 -35.49
N LEU A 397 -28.29 -2.35 -34.60
CA LEU A 397 -27.10 -1.70 -34.04
C LEU A 397 -25.82 -2.48 -34.37
N PRO A 398 -24.65 -1.83 -34.45
CA PRO A 398 -23.36 -2.49 -34.61
C PRO A 398 -22.93 -3.17 -33.31
N ASP A 399 -22.14 -4.24 -33.39
CA ASP A 399 -21.52 -4.89 -32.22
C ASP A 399 -20.00 -4.69 -32.20
N PRO A 400 -19.51 -3.61 -31.58
CA PRO A 400 -18.08 -3.35 -31.46
C PRO A 400 -17.41 -4.14 -30.31
N SER A 401 -18.16 -4.86 -29.47
CA SER A 401 -17.66 -5.38 -28.18
C SER A 401 -16.43 -6.27 -28.28
N LYS A 402 -16.27 -7.00 -29.40
CA LYS A 402 -15.16 -7.94 -29.67
C LYS A 402 -14.08 -7.38 -30.61
N LEU A 403 -14.03 -6.07 -30.83
CA LEU A 403 -13.02 -5.47 -31.72
C LEU A 403 -11.64 -5.43 -31.04
N LYS A 404 -10.71 -6.21 -31.58
CA LYS A 404 -9.33 -6.34 -31.05
C LYS A 404 -8.55 -5.03 -30.99
N ALA A 405 -8.70 -4.17 -31.99
CA ALA A 405 -7.88 -2.95 -32.09
C ALA A 405 -8.19 -1.93 -30.97
N PRO A 406 -9.45 -1.58 -30.68
CA PRO A 406 -9.83 -0.86 -29.48
C PRO A 406 -9.35 -1.52 -28.18
N ILE A 407 -9.61 -2.83 -28.01
CA ILE A 407 -9.24 -3.56 -26.79
C ILE A 407 -7.73 -3.47 -26.52
N LYS A 408 -6.89 -3.66 -27.54
CA LYS A 408 -5.43 -3.51 -27.39
C LYS A 408 -5.00 -2.13 -26.91
N LYS A 409 -5.66 -1.07 -27.38
CA LYS A 409 -5.39 0.31 -26.92
C LYS A 409 -5.80 0.50 -25.46
N LEU A 410 -6.98 0.00 -25.09
CA LEU A 410 -7.47 0.07 -23.71
C LEU A 410 -6.59 -0.76 -22.76
N ALA A 411 -6.17 -1.95 -23.18
CA ALA A 411 -5.25 -2.81 -22.44
C ALA A 411 -3.90 -2.12 -22.17
N TYR A 412 -3.34 -1.42 -23.17
CA TYR A 412 -2.11 -0.66 -22.99
C TYR A 412 -2.24 0.45 -21.92
N ILE A 413 -3.38 1.15 -21.90
CA ILE A 413 -3.68 2.18 -20.88
C ILE A 413 -3.86 1.51 -19.51
N ALA A 414 -4.61 0.40 -19.45
CA ALA A 414 -4.83 -0.35 -18.23
C ALA A 414 -3.52 -0.90 -17.64
N ASP A 415 -2.58 -1.37 -18.46
CA ASP A 415 -1.28 -1.86 -18.01
C ASP A 415 -0.44 -0.75 -17.39
N GLN A 416 -0.40 0.44 -17.99
CA GLN A 416 0.29 1.61 -17.42
C GLN A 416 -0.32 2.02 -16.06
N CYS A 417 -1.64 2.03 -15.95
CA CYS A 417 -2.32 2.32 -14.69
C CYS A 417 -2.00 1.27 -13.63
N THR A 418 -1.94 0.00 -14.04
CA THR A 418 -1.61 -1.12 -13.16
C THR A 418 -0.18 -1.02 -12.64
N ASP A 419 0.78 -0.67 -13.49
CA ASP A 419 2.19 -0.53 -13.12
C ASP A 419 2.40 0.65 -12.16
N ALA A 420 1.72 1.77 -12.40
CA ALA A 420 1.74 2.92 -11.49
C ALA A 420 1.19 2.61 -10.09
N LEU A 421 0.27 1.64 -9.98
CA LEU A 421 -0.32 1.20 -8.71
C LEU A 421 0.40 -0.01 -8.09
N GLU A 422 1.46 -0.54 -8.71
CA GLU A 422 2.07 -1.79 -8.27
C GLU A 422 2.62 -1.71 -6.85
N GLN A 423 3.35 -0.64 -6.52
CA GLN A 423 3.94 -0.48 -5.19
C GLN A 423 2.87 -0.29 -4.11
N TYR A 424 1.86 0.53 -4.39
CA TYR A 424 0.70 0.75 -3.52
C TYR A 424 -0.06 -0.57 -3.27
N SER A 425 -0.35 -1.32 -4.34
CA SER A 425 -1.02 -2.61 -4.22
C SER A 425 -0.20 -3.62 -3.42
N ARG A 426 1.13 -3.68 -3.62
CA ARG A 426 2.02 -4.57 -2.85
C ARG A 426 2.00 -4.21 -1.36
N TYR A 427 1.88 -2.94 -1.01
CA TYR A 427 1.73 -2.49 0.37
C TYR A 427 0.43 -2.96 1.01
N LEU A 428 -0.71 -2.73 0.34
CA LEU A 428 -2.03 -3.18 0.80
C LEU A 428 -2.19 -4.71 0.85
N GLY A 429 -1.34 -5.44 0.12
CA GLY A 429 -1.32 -6.90 0.17
C GLY A 429 -0.68 -7.48 1.43
N ARG A 430 -0.08 -6.66 2.30
CA ARG A 430 0.57 -7.10 3.55
C ARG A 430 -0.46 -7.18 4.68
N LYS A 431 -0.19 -8.01 5.69
CA LYS A 431 -1.06 -8.11 6.87
C LYS A 431 -0.91 -6.86 7.74
N GLY A 432 -2.03 -6.30 8.20
CA GLY A 432 -2.05 -5.17 9.13
C GLY A 432 -1.76 -3.81 8.51
N THR A 433 -1.82 -3.68 7.17
CA THR A 433 -1.73 -2.38 6.47
C THR A 433 -3.12 -1.87 6.08
N ASN A 434 -3.26 -0.55 6.00
CA ASN A 434 -4.49 0.15 5.65
C ASN A 434 -4.25 1.15 4.50
N LYS A 435 -5.31 1.50 3.76
CA LYS A 435 -5.32 2.56 2.75
C LYS A 435 -5.02 3.94 3.34
N GLU A 436 -5.36 4.15 4.61
CA GLU A 436 -5.17 5.41 5.32
C GLU A 436 -3.75 5.60 5.89
N ASP A 437 -2.91 4.57 5.85
CA ASP A 437 -1.53 4.64 6.34
C ASP A 437 -0.73 5.68 5.53
N ILE A 438 0.12 6.47 6.19
CA ILE A 438 0.98 7.45 5.51
C ILE A 438 1.82 6.79 4.41
N GLU A 439 2.39 5.62 4.66
CA GLU A 439 3.19 4.90 3.66
C GLU A 439 2.35 4.51 2.43
N ALA A 440 1.08 4.13 2.63
CA ALA A 440 0.17 3.85 1.53
C ALA A 440 -0.05 5.13 0.70
N ILE A 441 -0.34 6.25 1.36
CA ILE A 441 -0.55 7.55 0.71
C ILE A 441 0.70 8.00 -0.08
N LEU A 442 1.90 7.79 0.48
CA LEU A 442 3.16 8.16 -0.17
C LEU A 442 3.44 7.36 -1.43
N LEU A 443 2.95 6.11 -1.51
CA LEU A 443 3.10 5.23 -2.66
C LEU A 443 2.08 5.49 -3.78
N LEU A 444 1.04 6.29 -3.54
CA LEU A 444 0.08 6.65 -4.59
C LEU A 444 0.73 7.52 -5.68
N PRO A 445 0.28 7.46 -6.94
CA PRO A 445 0.60 8.45 -7.96
C PRO A 445 0.23 9.88 -7.56
N ASN A 446 1.03 10.89 -7.96
CA ASN A 446 0.86 12.30 -7.53
C ASN A 446 -0.53 12.89 -7.84
N ASN A 447 -1.13 12.50 -8.97
CA ASN A 447 -2.49 12.86 -9.34
C ASN A 447 -3.54 12.34 -8.35
N LEU A 448 -3.30 11.17 -7.73
CA LEU A 448 -4.17 10.61 -6.70
C LEU A 448 -3.86 11.13 -5.28
N LYS A 449 -2.62 11.55 -5.01
CA LYS A 449 -2.23 12.12 -3.70
C LYS A 449 -2.98 13.40 -3.35
N ASN A 450 -3.27 14.23 -4.35
CA ASN A 450 -3.89 15.56 -4.19
C ASN A 450 -5.42 15.52 -4.13
N ILE A 451 -6.05 14.36 -4.31
CA ILE A 451 -7.50 14.24 -4.23
C ILE A 451 -7.86 14.24 -2.75
N ASN A 452 -8.15 15.43 -2.23
CA ASN A 452 -8.77 15.91 -0.97
C ASN A 452 -9.55 14.94 -0.02
N LYS A 453 -9.28 13.64 -0.03
CA LYS A 453 -9.94 12.60 0.76
C LYS A 453 -9.06 12.00 1.85
N ASN A 454 -7.76 12.33 1.89
CA ASN A 454 -6.89 11.88 2.97
C ASN A 454 -7.15 12.71 4.23
N LYS A 455 -8.10 12.24 5.04
CA LYS A 455 -8.47 12.79 6.35
C LYS A 455 -7.22 13.09 7.19
N LEU A 456 -6.28 12.13 7.25
CA LEU A 456 -5.02 12.25 7.98
C LEU A 456 -4.17 13.44 7.51
N LEU A 457 -4.02 13.65 6.19
CA LEU A 457 -3.23 14.77 5.66
C LEU A 457 -3.89 16.13 5.97
N ASN A 458 -5.22 16.19 5.96
CA ASN A 458 -5.96 17.40 6.32
C ASN A 458 -5.87 17.68 7.83
N GLU A 459 -6.01 16.67 8.68
CA GLU A 459 -5.81 16.77 10.12
C GLU A 459 -4.39 17.24 10.46
N PHE A 460 -3.39 16.66 9.79
CA PHE A 460 -2.00 17.10 9.91
C PHE A 460 -1.82 18.56 9.49
N LYS A 461 -2.38 18.99 8.36
CA LYS A 461 -2.29 20.39 7.90
C LYS A 461 -2.90 21.37 8.91
N VAL A 462 -4.07 21.03 9.46
CA VAL A 462 -4.74 21.86 10.47
C VAL A 462 -3.89 21.95 11.74
N TRP A 463 -3.40 20.82 12.23
CA TRP A 463 -2.54 20.76 13.40
C TRP A 463 -1.21 21.52 13.19
N ALA A 464 -0.55 21.31 12.05
CA ALA A 464 0.71 21.97 11.73
C ALA A 464 0.57 23.48 11.68
N ASN A 465 -0.46 23.98 10.99
CA ASN A 465 -0.76 25.42 10.94
C ASN A 465 -1.05 25.99 12.33
N GLU A 466 -1.88 25.30 13.13
CA GLU A 466 -2.18 25.74 14.50
C GLU A 466 -0.90 25.86 15.35
N LYS A 467 0.01 24.89 15.25
CA LYS A 467 1.28 24.91 16.00
C LYS A 467 2.23 25.98 15.51
N ILE A 468 2.30 26.22 14.20
CA ILE A 468 3.11 27.28 13.61
C ILE A 468 2.61 28.66 14.05
N ASP A 469 1.29 28.89 13.97
CA ASP A 469 0.69 30.19 14.28
C ASP A 469 0.68 30.52 15.77
N LYS A 470 0.40 29.55 16.65
CA LYS A 470 0.25 29.78 18.10
C LYS A 470 1.52 29.54 18.92
N HIS A 471 2.38 28.63 18.48
CA HIS A 471 3.54 28.15 19.25
C HIS A 471 4.86 28.31 18.50
N THR A 472 4.92 29.17 17.48
CA THR A 472 6.12 29.37 16.64
C THR A 472 6.66 28.07 16.01
N GLY A 473 5.81 27.05 15.90
CA GLY A 473 6.16 25.74 15.35
C GLY A 473 6.85 24.77 16.31
N LEU A 474 7.06 25.13 17.59
CA LEU A 474 7.73 24.26 18.56
C LEU A 474 6.82 23.11 19.00
N VAL A 475 7.22 21.87 18.72
CA VAL A 475 6.46 20.64 19.05
C VAL A 475 7.40 19.52 19.50
N PHE A 476 6.88 18.52 20.23
CA PHE A 476 7.64 17.30 20.48
C PHE A 476 7.70 16.41 19.24
N PHE A 477 8.82 15.72 19.02
CA PHE A 477 8.97 14.77 17.92
C PHE A 477 7.90 13.68 17.93
N SER A 478 7.50 13.21 19.12
CA SER A 478 6.45 12.21 19.30
C SER A 478 5.08 12.68 18.80
N GLU A 479 4.75 13.96 18.94
CA GLU A 479 3.49 14.52 18.41
C GLU A 479 3.45 14.45 16.88
N LEU A 480 4.56 14.79 16.21
CA LEU A 480 4.68 14.65 14.76
C LEU A 480 4.63 13.16 14.35
N TRP A 481 5.35 12.30 15.08
CA TRP A 481 5.41 10.87 14.78
C TRP A 481 4.05 10.19 14.88
N ASN A 482 3.17 10.64 15.79
CA ASN A 482 1.83 10.07 15.94
C ASN A 482 1.01 10.11 14.65
N PHE A 483 1.22 11.10 13.77
CA PHE A 483 0.56 11.14 12.46
C PHE A 483 0.94 9.97 11.57
N THR A 484 2.10 9.33 11.78
CA THR A 484 2.51 8.14 11.02
C THR A 484 1.72 6.88 11.37
N GLY A 485 0.96 6.88 12.47
CA GLY A 485 0.21 5.72 12.94
C GLY A 485 1.10 4.56 13.43
N LYS A 486 2.41 4.77 13.54
CA LYS A 486 3.39 3.76 13.98
C LYS A 486 3.82 4.00 15.42
N SER A 487 4.25 2.94 16.09
CA SER A 487 4.91 3.04 17.39
C SER A 487 6.17 3.89 17.29
N LEU A 488 6.48 4.63 18.36
CA LEU A 488 7.69 5.44 18.44
C LEU A 488 8.92 4.53 18.24
N PRO A 489 9.83 4.83 17.30
CA PRO A 489 11.03 4.03 17.10
C PRO A 489 12.02 4.24 18.24
N GLU A 490 12.84 3.23 18.56
CA GLU A 490 13.93 3.38 19.54
C GLU A 490 15.09 4.23 19.01
N LYS A 491 15.33 4.19 17.70
CA LYS A 491 16.36 4.98 16.99
C LYS A 491 15.85 5.44 15.63
N LEU A 492 16.24 6.64 15.23
CA LEU A 492 15.94 7.19 13.91
C LEU A 492 16.94 6.71 12.87
N ASN A 493 16.50 5.80 12.01
CA ASN A 493 17.26 5.32 10.86
C ASN A 493 16.89 6.10 9.59
N LYS A 494 17.55 5.75 8.50
CA LYS A 494 17.31 6.34 7.18
C LYS A 494 15.86 6.15 6.71
N LYS A 495 15.23 5.03 7.06
CA LYS A 495 13.84 4.72 6.66
C LYS A 495 12.83 5.65 7.35
N GLU A 496 12.95 5.88 8.65
CA GLU A 496 12.03 6.76 9.39
C GLU A 496 12.19 8.21 8.95
N THR A 497 13.43 8.65 8.71
CA THR A 497 13.72 10.01 8.22
C THR A 497 13.20 10.24 6.80
N ASP A 498 13.43 9.30 5.87
CA ASP A 498 12.89 9.39 4.51
C ASP A 498 11.34 9.39 4.49
N LEU A 499 10.69 8.62 5.38
CA LEU A 499 9.23 8.60 5.52
C LEU A 499 8.70 9.98 5.92
N LEU A 500 9.25 10.56 7.00
CA LEU A 500 8.83 11.87 7.51
C LEU A 500 9.06 12.97 6.47
N GLU A 501 10.22 12.99 5.83
CA GLU A 501 10.48 13.99 4.79
C GLU A 501 9.50 13.87 3.62
N ASN A 502 9.26 12.66 3.13
CA ASN A 502 8.32 12.44 2.04
C ASN A 502 6.90 12.86 2.48
N PHE A 503 6.50 12.56 3.70
CA PHE A 503 5.21 12.99 4.26
C PHE A 503 5.08 14.51 4.35
N LEU A 504 6.07 15.18 4.93
CA LEU A 504 6.07 16.63 5.11
C LEU A 504 6.13 17.37 3.76
N SER A 505 6.84 16.82 2.78
CA SER A 505 6.88 17.36 1.42
C SER A 505 5.51 17.39 0.74
N LEU A 506 4.61 16.44 1.05
CA LEU A 506 3.22 16.48 0.55
C LEU A 506 2.42 17.67 1.09
N GLY A 507 2.75 18.11 2.31
CA GLY A 507 2.10 19.25 2.96
C GLY A 507 2.81 20.58 2.72
N ASN A 508 3.99 20.58 2.07
CA ASN A 508 4.89 21.73 1.99
C ASN A 508 5.34 22.24 3.37
N TYR A 509 5.68 21.30 4.26
CA TYR A 509 6.27 21.58 5.57
C TYR A 509 7.69 21.03 5.66
N SER A 510 8.44 21.52 6.63
CA SER A 510 9.74 20.97 7.05
C SER A 510 9.84 20.99 8.57
N TYR A 511 10.81 20.25 9.11
CA TYR A 511 11.11 20.22 10.53
C TYR A 511 12.60 20.48 10.77
N THR A 512 12.90 21.06 11.93
CA THR A 512 14.26 21.36 12.38
C THR A 512 14.48 20.72 13.75
N PRO A 513 15.58 19.98 13.99
CA PRO A 513 16.76 19.84 13.15
C PRO A 513 16.60 18.73 12.10
N ASP A 514 17.02 19.03 10.88
CA ASP A 514 17.14 18.07 9.79
C ASP A 514 18.61 17.71 9.58
N HIS A 515 18.94 16.42 9.53
CA HIS A 515 20.31 15.94 9.34
C HIS A 515 20.93 16.40 8.01
N ARG A 516 20.15 16.49 6.92
CA ARG A 516 20.65 16.86 5.59
C ARG A 516 20.99 18.34 5.49
N VAL A 517 20.15 19.17 6.11
CA VAL A 517 20.28 20.63 6.08
C VAL A 517 21.18 21.14 7.20
N HIS A 518 20.95 20.66 8.43
CA HIS A 518 21.56 21.19 9.64
C HIS A 518 22.65 20.29 10.18
N LYS A 519 22.97 19.15 9.56
CA LYS A 519 24.00 18.17 10.00
C LYS A 519 23.77 17.62 11.41
N ILE A 520 22.55 17.71 11.95
CA ILE A 520 22.15 17.21 13.27
C ILE A 520 20.89 16.35 13.13
N LYS A 521 20.89 15.18 13.77
CA LYS A 521 19.69 14.32 13.84
C LYS A 521 18.76 14.80 14.95
N PRO A 522 17.43 14.80 14.75
CA PRO A 522 16.50 15.12 15.82
C PRO A 522 16.52 14.01 16.89
N SER A 523 16.23 14.39 18.13
CA SER A 523 16.07 13.44 19.23
C SER A 523 14.62 12.98 19.29
N ILE A 524 14.40 11.67 19.49
CA ILE A 524 13.06 11.04 19.54
C ILE A 524 12.20 11.60 20.68
N ASN A 525 12.82 11.95 21.81
CA ASN A 525 12.18 12.56 22.98
C ASN A 525 12.44 14.07 23.07
N GLY A 526 12.94 14.68 21.99
CA GLY A 526 13.29 16.09 21.94
C GLY A 526 12.22 16.96 21.29
N TYR A 527 12.43 18.27 21.40
CA TYR A 527 11.69 19.26 20.63
C TYR A 527 12.17 19.29 19.18
N ILE A 528 11.25 19.62 18.28
CA ILE A 528 11.50 20.00 16.90
C ILE A 528 10.73 21.29 16.61
N VAL A 529 11.16 22.02 15.58
CA VAL A 529 10.45 23.21 15.09
C VAL A 529 9.90 22.92 13.70
N LEU A 530 8.59 23.01 13.54
CA LEU A 530 7.90 22.90 12.25
C LEU A 530 7.85 24.24 11.55
N THR A 531 8.10 24.25 10.24
CA THR A 531 7.96 25.46 9.41
C THR A 531 7.29 25.17 8.07
N HIS A 532 6.79 26.23 7.44
CA HIS A 532 6.34 26.20 6.07
C HIS A 532 7.51 26.24 5.09
N GLY A 533 7.36 25.49 4.00
CA GLY A 533 8.37 25.37 2.96
C GLY A 533 9.43 24.31 3.29
N SER A 534 10.01 23.76 2.24
CA SER A 534 11.17 22.87 2.30
C SER A 534 12.31 23.49 1.50
N ILE A 535 13.54 23.27 1.95
CA ILE A 535 14.70 23.42 1.08
C ILE A 535 14.64 22.24 0.10
N ASN A 536 14.59 22.53 -1.20
CA ASN A 536 14.43 21.49 -2.23
C ASN A 536 15.64 20.55 -2.22
N ARG A 537 15.42 19.25 -2.40
CA ARG A 537 16.47 18.21 -2.44
C ARG A 537 17.56 18.48 -3.48
N ASP A 538 17.21 19.18 -4.57
CA ASP A 538 18.11 19.50 -5.67
C ASP A 538 18.81 20.88 -5.51
N HIS A 539 18.46 21.67 -4.50
CA HIS A 539 19.07 22.97 -4.27
C HIS A 539 20.36 22.80 -3.45
N GLN A 540 21.49 23.25 -3.99
CA GLN A 540 22.72 23.34 -3.22
C GLN A 540 22.54 24.40 -2.14
N ILE A 541 22.73 23.99 -0.88
CA ILE A 541 22.73 24.87 0.29
C ILE A 541 23.83 25.93 0.08
N SER A 542 23.50 27.20 0.26
CA SER A 542 24.46 28.28 0.07
C SER A 542 25.63 28.22 1.06
N SER A 543 26.80 28.74 0.65
CA SER A 543 27.94 28.91 1.57
C SER A 543 27.60 29.89 2.70
N ALA A 544 26.78 30.92 2.40
CA ALA A 544 26.24 31.87 3.37
C ALA A 544 25.39 31.17 4.46
N PHE A 545 24.55 30.20 4.09
CA PHE A 545 23.76 29.42 5.05
C PHE A 545 24.64 28.67 6.04
N ASN A 546 25.65 27.94 5.56
CA ASN A 546 26.56 27.18 6.43
C ASN A 546 27.33 28.09 7.40
N ARG A 547 27.74 29.28 6.92
CA ARG A 547 28.40 30.30 7.74
C ARG A 547 27.49 30.79 8.88
N ILE A 548 26.26 31.16 8.56
CA ILE A 548 25.30 31.66 9.57
C ILE A 548 24.86 30.53 10.52
N LEU A 549 24.70 29.30 10.03
CA LEU A 549 24.40 28.14 10.85
C LEU A 549 25.50 27.90 11.91
N LEU A 550 26.77 27.98 11.52
CA LEU A 550 27.90 27.88 12.44
C LEU A 550 27.90 29.02 13.46
N PHE A 551 27.59 30.24 13.02
CA PHE A 551 27.48 31.40 13.91
C PHE A 551 26.40 31.19 14.95
N ILE A 552 25.20 30.77 14.54
CA ILE A 552 24.08 30.47 15.44
C ILE A 552 24.46 29.39 16.46
N ARG A 553 25.18 28.33 16.06
CA ARG A 553 25.64 27.29 17.00
C ARG A 553 26.56 27.85 18.08
N LEU A 554 27.54 28.66 17.70
CA LEU A 554 28.50 29.26 18.63
C LEU A 554 27.82 30.31 19.53
N ALA A 555 26.98 31.15 18.95
CA ALA A 555 26.13 32.11 19.62
C ALA A 555 25.31 31.47 20.75
N VAL A 556 24.59 30.38 20.43
CA VAL A 556 23.76 29.67 21.41
C VAL A 556 24.60 29.06 22.54
N ILE A 557 25.82 28.58 22.26
CA ILE A 557 26.72 28.04 23.29
C ILE A 557 27.13 29.13 24.29
N ILE A 558 27.40 30.35 23.82
CA ILE A 558 27.77 31.49 24.67
C ILE A 558 26.56 31.94 25.50
N ALA A 559 25.41 32.15 24.84
CA ALA A 559 24.21 32.66 25.51
C ALA A 559 23.52 31.64 26.43
N LYS A 560 23.86 30.35 26.36
CA LYS A 560 23.39 29.34 27.34
C LYS A 560 24.35 29.13 28.50
N SER A 561 25.39 29.94 28.62
CA SER A 561 26.39 29.79 29.69
C SER A 561 25.89 30.20 31.07
N ASP A 562 24.81 30.99 31.14
CA ASP A 562 24.18 31.55 32.34
C ASP A 562 22.72 31.06 32.54
N ASP A 563 22.26 30.09 31.72
CA ASP A 563 20.87 29.62 31.64
C ASP A 563 19.83 30.73 31.37
N LYS A 564 20.23 31.92 30.91
CA LYS A 564 19.34 33.06 30.64
C LYS A 564 19.67 33.76 29.32
N LEU A 565 18.92 33.41 28.29
CA LEU A 565 18.92 34.16 27.03
C LEU A 565 18.15 35.47 27.15
N HIS A 566 18.81 36.57 26.79
CA HIS A 566 18.21 37.90 26.80
C HIS A 566 17.53 38.22 25.46
N GLU A 567 16.44 38.99 25.52
CA GLU A 567 15.59 39.34 24.36
C GLU A 567 16.36 40.11 23.27
N LYS A 568 17.37 40.92 23.63
CA LYS A 568 18.15 41.70 22.65
C LYS A 568 19.15 40.86 21.87
N GLU A 569 19.66 39.78 22.44
CA GLU A 569 20.51 38.82 21.71
C GLU A 569 19.69 38.09 20.63
N GLN A 570 18.43 37.74 20.97
CA GLN A 570 17.50 37.12 20.04
C GLN A 570 17.18 38.05 18.86
N GLU A 571 16.88 39.32 19.13
CA GLU A 571 16.65 40.33 18.09
C GLU A 571 17.88 40.50 17.18
N LEU A 572 19.10 40.48 17.73
CA LEU A 572 20.33 40.64 16.97
C LEU A 572 20.57 39.45 16.01
N VAL A 573 20.33 38.21 16.46
CA VAL A 573 20.44 37.02 15.61
C VAL A 573 19.39 37.05 14.50
N HIS A 574 18.14 37.43 14.80
CA HIS A 574 17.10 37.57 13.77
C HIS A 574 17.45 38.65 12.73
N LYS A 575 17.97 39.79 13.17
CA LYS A 575 18.40 40.89 12.30
C LYS A 575 19.51 40.44 11.34
N ILE A 576 20.52 39.72 11.87
CA ILE A 576 21.60 39.14 11.07
C ILE A 576 21.07 38.21 9.97
N ILE A 577 20.09 37.36 10.28
CA ILE A 577 19.51 36.42 9.31
C ILE A 577 18.72 37.19 8.24
N ASP A 578 18.00 38.24 8.62
CA ASP A 578 17.14 39.01 7.72
C ASP A 578 17.92 39.94 6.79
N GLU A 579 19.03 40.54 7.25
CA GLU A 579 19.86 41.47 6.49
C GLU A 579 20.79 40.79 5.47
N ASP A 580 21.01 39.48 5.52
CA ASP A 580 21.84 38.78 4.53
C ASP A 580 21.09 38.62 3.18
N GLU A 581 21.59 39.27 2.12
CA GLU A 581 21.01 39.23 0.77
C GLU A 581 21.31 37.91 0.02
N HIS A 582 22.28 37.12 0.48
CA HIS A 582 22.70 35.88 -0.17
C HIS A 582 21.89 34.66 0.29
N LEU A 583 20.98 34.83 1.26
CA LEU A 583 20.07 33.78 1.72
C LEU A 583 18.71 33.84 1.03
N THR A 584 18.22 32.68 0.60
CA THR A 584 16.84 32.52 0.11
C THR A 584 15.81 32.61 1.25
N ILE A 585 14.55 32.86 0.90
CA ILE A 585 13.44 32.96 1.89
C ILE A 585 13.32 31.66 2.73
N ASN A 586 13.44 30.49 2.09
CA ASN A 586 13.36 29.20 2.77
C ASN A 586 14.59 28.96 3.68
N GLU A 587 15.78 29.39 3.25
CA GLU A 587 17.00 29.33 4.08
C GLU A 587 16.88 30.22 5.32
N LYS A 588 16.36 31.45 5.17
CA LYS A 588 16.10 32.36 6.31
C LYS A 588 15.11 31.74 7.30
N SER A 589 14.01 31.17 6.80
CA SER A 589 13.01 30.47 7.63
C SER A 589 13.64 29.28 8.38
N SER A 590 14.44 28.47 7.69
CA SER A 590 15.14 27.32 8.28
C SER A 590 16.14 27.72 9.37
N LEU A 591 16.91 28.80 9.16
CA LEU A 591 17.86 29.31 10.16
C LEU A 591 17.15 29.87 11.39
N LYS A 592 16.03 30.58 11.22
CA LYS A 592 15.19 31.05 12.32
C LYS A 592 14.63 29.89 13.14
N ALA A 593 14.15 28.84 12.46
CA ALA A 593 13.70 27.62 13.12
C ALA A 593 14.81 26.90 13.86
N TYR A 594 16.02 26.88 13.30
CA TYR A 594 17.19 26.29 13.93
C TYR A 594 17.63 27.05 15.18
N PHE A 595 17.62 28.38 15.14
CA PHE A 595 17.86 29.21 16.32
C PHE A 595 16.85 28.87 17.42
N LEU A 596 15.54 28.91 17.11
CA LEU A 596 14.48 28.58 18.06
C LEU A 596 14.64 27.16 18.65
N TRP A 597 14.92 26.16 17.82
CA TRP A 597 15.15 24.80 18.28
C TRP A 597 16.35 24.70 19.23
N SER A 598 17.44 25.41 18.92
CA SER A 598 18.66 25.42 19.72
C SER A 598 18.45 26.07 21.09
N MET A 599 17.48 26.99 21.22
CA MET A 599 17.09 27.61 22.49
C MET A 599 16.41 26.60 23.44
N HIS A 600 15.66 25.64 22.90
CA HIS A 600 14.89 24.67 23.70
C HIS A 600 15.57 23.29 23.86
N THR A 601 16.79 23.12 23.36
CA THR A 601 17.53 21.84 23.37
C THR A 601 18.88 21.97 24.08
N PRO A 602 19.41 20.93 24.77
CA PRO A 602 20.75 20.98 25.35
C PRO A 602 21.84 21.29 24.30
N THR A 603 22.86 22.06 24.69
CA THR A 603 23.96 22.44 23.79
C THR A 603 24.76 21.23 23.34
N ASN A 604 24.96 21.09 22.03
CA ASN A 604 25.75 20.02 21.43
C ASN A 604 27.03 20.60 20.81
N THR A 605 28.20 20.09 21.21
CA THR A 605 29.53 20.48 20.72
C THR A 605 30.08 19.56 19.63
N VAL A 606 29.36 18.48 19.28
CA VAL A 606 29.79 17.47 18.31
C VAL A 606 29.92 18.07 16.89
N GLY A 607 31.09 17.87 16.27
CA GLY A 607 31.38 18.29 14.89
C GLY A 607 31.70 19.78 14.71
N LEU A 608 31.67 20.60 15.76
CA LEU A 608 32.04 22.02 15.69
C LEU A 608 33.54 22.22 15.44
N LYS A 609 34.40 21.41 16.08
CA LYS A 609 35.86 21.52 15.95
C LYS A 609 36.35 21.32 14.51
N GLN A 610 35.85 20.28 13.83
CA GLN A 610 36.17 20.00 12.42
C GLN A 610 35.65 21.09 11.47
N GLN A 611 34.50 21.72 11.77
CA GLN A 611 33.98 22.81 10.94
C GLN A 611 34.75 24.12 11.13
N ILE A 612 35.31 24.32 12.32
CA ILE A 612 36.14 25.47 12.66
C ILE A 612 37.54 25.36 12.04
N GLU A 613 38.15 24.17 12.03
CA GLU A 613 39.48 23.92 11.44
C GLU A 613 39.54 24.17 9.92
N VAL A 614 38.41 24.10 9.23
CA VAL A 614 38.30 24.32 7.76
C VAL A 614 38.14 25.81 7.40
N MET A 615 38.05 26.73 8.37
CA MET A 615 37.80 28.15 8.12
C MET A 615 39.06 28.94 7.73
N ASP A 616 38.90 29.89 6.81
CA ASP A 616 39.92 30.86 6.41
C ASP A 616 40.08 32.02 7.42
N GLU A 617 41.27 32.64 7.47
CA GLU A 617 41.59 33.73 8.41
C GLU A 617 40.59 34.91 8.34
N THR A 618 40.11 35.22 7.13
CA THR A 618 39.10 36.27 6.89
C THR A 618 37.74 35.94 7.47
N SER A 619 37.28 34.70 7.36
CA SER A 619 36.05 34.25 8.02
C SER A 619 36.20 34.28 9.53
N THR A 620 37.31 33.77 10.07
CA THR A 620 37.58 33.75 11.51
C THR A 620 37.54 35.15 12.13
N ALA A 621 38.09 36.16 11.46
CA ALA A 621 38.00 37.55 11.90
C ALA A 621 36.56 38.10 11.91
N ASN A 622 35.74 37.75 10.92
CA ASN A 622 34.34 38.15 10.85
C ASN A 622 33.50 37.48 11.93
N PHE A 623 33.69 36.18 12.16
CA PHE A 623 33.02 35.44 13.23
C PHE A 623 33.35 36.02 14.61
N ARG A 624 34.62 36.36 14.84
CA ARG A 624 35.07 36.99 16.07
C ARG A 624 34.30 38.28 16.37
N LYS A 625 34.22 39.16 15.38
CA LYS A 625 33.44 40.42 15.47
C LYS A 625 31.97 40.15 15.77
N MET A 626 31.39 39.15 15.11
CA MET A 626 29.97 38.78 15.25
C MET A 626 29.64 38.23 16.65
N LEU A 627 30.51 37.36 17.20
CA LEU A 627 30.35 36.80 18.54
C LEU A 627 30.50 37.86 19.63
N ILE A 628 31.44 38.80 19.47
CA ILE A 628 31.59 39.93 20.40
C ILE A 628 30.42 40.91 20.30
N GLN A 629 29.90 41.16 19.09
CA GLN A 629 28.73 42.01 18.91
C GLN A 629 27.49 41.45 19.61
N MET A 630 27.38 40.12 19.70
CA MET A 630 26.34 39.42 20.44
C MET A 630 26.53 39.54 21.95
N THR A 631 27.71 39.23 22.51
CA THR A 631 27.95 39.39 23.96
C THR A 631 27.81 40.84 24.44
N LEU A 632 28.02 41.81 23.54
CA LEU A 632 27.79 43.24 23.81
C LEU A 632 26.36 43.72 23.47
N ALA A 633 25.42 42.83 23.14
CA ALA A 633 24.06 43.20 22.77
C ALA A 633 23.24 43.68 23.98
N ASP A 634 23.37 43.01 25.14
CA ASP A 634 22.65 43.40 26.36
C ASP A 634 23.31 44.54 27.13
N GLY A 635 24.61 44.75 26.90
CA GLY A 635 25.38 45.83 27.52
C GLY A 635 26.02 45.46 28.87
N THR A 636 25.78 44.25 29.38
CA THR A 636 26.42 43.67 30.57
C THR A 636 27.04 42.34 30.20
N VAL A 637 28.37 42.26 30.20
CA VAL A 637 29.09 41.03 29.85
C VAL A 637 29.36 40.26 31.14
N GLU A 638 28.84 39.04 31.25
CA GLU A 638 28.99 38.21 32.44
C GLU A 638 30.29 37.38 32.44
N ALA A 639 30.80 37.02 33.62
CA ALA A 639 32.05 36.28 33.75
C ALA A 639 31.97 34.84 33.20
N SER A 640 30.77 34.24 33.17
CA SER A 640 30.47 32.95 32.55
C SER A 640 30.64 33.02 31.02
N GLU A 641 30.13 34.07 30.40
CA GLU A 641 30.20 34.31 28.96
C GLU A 641 31.65 34.54 28.51
N ILE A 642 32.42 35.35 29.26
CA ILE A 642 33.85 35.60 28.97
C ILE A 642 34.63 34.28 29.00
N LYS A 643 34.39 33.42 30.00
CA LYS A 643 35.06 32.11 30.09
C LYS A 643 34.70 31.18 28.94
N GLN A 644 33.45 31.22 28.44
CA GLN A 644 33.07 30.44 27.26
C GLN A 644 33.66 31.04 25.98
N LEU A 645 33.73 32.36 25.88
CA LEU A 645 34.39 33.04 24.76
C LEU A 645 35.87 32.68 24.70
N GLU A 646 36.58 32.68 25.83
CA GLU A 646 37.99 32.25 25.93
C GLU A 646 38.17 30.79 25.47
N LYS A 647 37.26 29.89 25.87
CA LYS A 647 37.27 28.49 25.41
C LYS A 647 37.05 28.39 23.90
N LEU A 648 36.10 29.14 23.36
CA LEU A 648 35.85 29.16 21.91
C LEU A 648 37.03 29.78 21.14
N TYR A 649 37.69 30.80 21.67
CA TYR A 649 38.90 31.39 21.07
C TYR A 649 40.04 30.37 21.01
N THR A 650 40.24 29.59 22.08
CA THR A 650 41.22 28.49 22.03
C THR A 650 40.84 27.40 21.03
N MET A 651 39.55 27.11 20.85
CA MET A 651 39.08 26.17 19.82
C MET A 651 39.26 26.73 18.40
N LEU A 652 39.21 28.05 18.24
CA LEU A 652 39.47 28.77 16.98
C LEU A 652 40.97 28.98 16.70
N GLY A 653 41.87 28.50 17.59
CA GLY A 653 43.32 28.69 17.45
C GLY A 653 43.82 30.09 17.79
N ILE A 654 43.03 30.90 18.49
CA ILE A 654 43.31 32.29 18.86
C ILE A 654 43.75 32.36 20.33
N ASP A 655 44.69 33.26 20.63
CA ASP A 655 45.15 33.47 22.00
C ASP A 655 44.03 34.04 22.90
N LYS A 656 43.93 33.54 24.13
CA LYS A 656 42.92 33.92 25.14
C LYS A 656 43.00 35.41 25.46
N SER A 657 44.19 36.00 25.38
CA SER A 657 44.43 37.42 25.67
C SER A 657 43.70 38.38 24.72
N CYS A 658 43.36 37.93 23.50
CA CYS A 658 42.68 38.76 22.51
C CYS A 658 41.21 39.06 22.89
N VAL A 659 40.57 38.23 23.71
CA VAL A 659 39.16 38.38 24.12
C VAL A 659 38.92 39.75 24.75
N LEU A 660 39.76 40.17 25.70
CA LEU A 660 39.63 41.45 26.40
C LEU A 660 39.91 42.64 25.47
N SER A 661 40.95 42.53 24.62
CA SER A 661 41.30 43.55 23.64
C SER A 661 40.15 43.79 22.65
N ASP A 662 39.57 42.71 22.13
CA ASP A 662 38.49 42.82 21.16
C ASP A 662 37.18 43.29 21.82
N LEU A 663 36.88 42.87 23.06
CA LEU A 663 35.74 43.39 23.82
C LEU A 663 35.83 44.90 24.02
N HIS A 664 37.02 45.42 24.33
CA HIS A 664 37.28 46.85 24.49
C HIS A 664 37.21 47.61 23.15
N GLN A 665 37.78 47.05 22.08
CA GLN A 665 37.80 47.66 20.75
C GLN A 665 36.38 47.81 20.17
N TYR A 666 35.58 46.75 20.22
CA TYR A 666 34.22 46.75 19.68
C TYR A 666 33.18 47.35 20.64
N GLY A 667 33.41 47.27 21.96
CA GLY A 667 32.60 47.95 22.98
C GLY A 667 32.75 49.48 22.94
N SER A 668 33.93 49.99 22.59
CA SER A 668 34.19 51.43 22.46
C SER A 668 33.61 52.02 21.16
N GLN A 669 33.56 51.25 20.07
CA GLN A 669 32.93 51.66 18.80
C GLN A 669 31.40 51.85 18.90
N LYS A 670 30.69 51.11 19.77
CA LYS A 670 29.25 51.30 20.00
C LYS A 670 28.92 52.61 20.74
N LYS A 671 29.88 53.19 21.49
CA LYS A 671 29.69 54.48 22.19
C LYS A 671 29.88 55.70 21.28
N SER A 672 30.50 55.58 20.11
CA SER A 672 30.73 56.70 19.19
C SER A 672 29.58 56.99 18.21
N ASP A 673 28.52 56.18 18.20
CA ASP A 673 27.40 56.30 17.24
C ASP A 673 26.10 56.89 17.83
N ARG A 674 26.17 57.41 19.07
CA ARG A 674 25.07 58.18 19.68
C ARG A 674 25.49 59.65 19.78
N ASP A 675 24.85 60.45 18.92
CA ASP A 675 24.82 61.92 18.88
C ASP A 675 26.17 62.66 18.85
N VAL A 676 26.60 63.05 17.64
CA VAL A 676 27.34 64.31 17.50
C VAL A 676 26.77 65.10 16.32
N LYS A 677 25.88 66.04 16.66
CA LYS A 677 25.68 67.25 15.87
C LYS A 677 27.02 67.95 15.70
N LEU A 678 27.38 68.23 14.45
CA LEU A 678 28.48 69.10 14.05
C LEU A 678 28.41 70.43 14.82
N VAL A 679 29.32 70.61 15.78
CA VAL A 679 29.75 71.91 16.27
C VAL A 679 31.27 71.88 16.33
N SER A 680 31.88 72.69 15.47
CA SER A 680 33.29 73.04 15.46
C SER A 680 33.69 73.77 16.74
N ILE A 681 34.97 73.65 17.16
CA ILE A 681 35.86 74.55 17.96
C ILE A 681 36.91 73.67 18.72
N PRO A 682 38.15 74.14 19.01
CA PRO A 682 39.36 74.11 18.20
C PRO A 682 40.40 73.06 18.69
N THR A 683 41.55 73.00 18.04
CA THR A 683 42.74 72.24 18.48
C THR A 683 43.19 72.57 19.91
N SER A 684 43.15 71.60 20.81
CA SER A 684 43.97 71.57 22.03
C SER A 684 44.75 70.26 22.08
N SER A 685 46.07 70.38 21.95
CA SER A 685 47.09 69.35 22.13
C SER A 685 46.88 68.56 23.43
N PHE A 686 46.74 67.24 23.30
CA PHE A 686 46.80 66.31 24.42
C PHE A 686 48.27 66.22 24.87
N ILE A 687 48.57 66.66 26.08
CA ILE A 687 49.89 66.51 26.70
C ILE A 687 49.78 65.32 27.65
N ILE A 688 50.57 64.27 27.37
CA ILE A 688 50.73 63.12 28.26
C ILE A 688 51.59 63.59 29.44
N ASP A 689 51.06 63.48 30.65
CA ASP A 689 51.78 63.83 31.87
C ASP A 689 52.74 62.68 32.24
N GLU A 690 53.98 62.80 31.78
CA GLU A 690 55.07 61.83 31.94
C GLU A 690 55.38 61.54 33.43
N SER A 691 54.94 62.42 34.34
CA SER A 691 55.08 62.22 35.79
C SER A 691 54.16 61.13 36.35
N ILE A 692 52.95 60.96 35.79
CA ILE A 692 51.98 59.96 36.22
C ILE A 692 52.32 58.59 35.63
N LEU A 693 52.88 58.56 34.42
CA LEU A 693 53.37 57.33 33.79
C LEU A 693 54.56 56.75 34.57
N ALA A 694 55.50 57.61 35.00
CA ALA A 694 56.64 57.21 35.82
C ALA A 694 56.23 56.72 37.22
N GLN A 695 55.16 57.28 37.79
CA GLN A 695 54.64 56.84 39.08
C GLN A 695 54.02 55.44 39.01
N HIS A 696 53.22 55.15 37.98
CA HIS A 696 52.64 53.82 37.81
C HIS A 696 53.68 52.77 37.41
N GLU A 697 54.73 53.13 36.68
CA GLU A 697 55.83 52.22 36.36
C GLU A 697 56.67 51.90 37.61
N ALA A 698 56.85 52.87 38.52
CA ALA A 698 57.50 52.66 39.82
C ALA A 698 56.67 51.77 40.76
N GLU A 699 55.36 52.00 40.85
CA GLU A 699 54.43 51.19 41.66
C GLU A 699 54.37 49.73 41.15
N THR A 700 54.45 49.52 39.83
CA THR A 700 54.45 48.17 39.23
C THR A 700 55.78 47.44 39.49
N LYS A 701 56.92 48.16 39.48
CA LYS A 701 58.24 47.60 39.81
C LYS A 701 58.37 47.22 41.29
N GLU A 702 57.74 47.97 42.18
CA GLU A 702 57.80 47.73 43.62
C GLU A 702 57.01 46.46 44.01
N VAL A 703 55.85 46.24 43.39
CA VAL A 703 55.06 45.01 43.57
C VAL A 703 55.77 43.78 42.97
N GLN A 704 56.47 43.96 41.85
CA GLN A 704 57.26 42.89 41.22
C GLN A 704 58.51 42.52 42.05
N ALA A 705 59.13 43.50 42.72
CA ALA A 705 60.23 43.28 43.65
C ALA A 705 59.76 42.61 44.97
N LEU A 706 58.56 42.94 45.45
CA LEU A 706 57.97 42.34 46.65
C LEU A 706 57.62 40.86 46.42
N LEU A 707 57.04 40.52 45.27
CA LEU A 707 56.73 39.13 44.89
C LEU A 707 57.97 38.30 44.58
N GLY A 708 59.03 38.92 44.03
CA GLY A 708 60.32 38.28 43.81
C GLY A 708 61.05 37.91 45.12
N SER A 709 60.83 38.67 46.20
CA SER A 709 61.47 38.42 47.51
C SER A 709 60.84 37.29 48.34
N ILE A 710 59.67 36.78 47.93
CA ILE A 710 58.95 35.71 48.63
C ILE A 710 59.30 34.32 48.07
N PHE A 711 59.89 34.22 46.87
CA PHE A 711 59.99 32.97 46.12
C PHE A 711 61.40 32.54 45.68
N THR A 712 62.46 32.92 46.40
CA THR A 712 63.81 32.39 46.13
C THR A 712 64.47 31.77 47.36
N GLU A 713 64.34 30.44 47.39
CA GLU A 713 65.24 29.36 47.88
C GLU A 713 65.66 29.27 49.35
N GLU A 714 65.33 28.13 49.98
CA GLU A 714 66.35 27.29 50.65
C GLU A 714 66.13 25.81 50.32
N ASN A 715 67.20 25.22 49.80
CA ASN A 715 67.39 23.83 49.36
C ASN A 715 67.32 22.81 50.50
N ILE A 716 66.77 21.62 50.22
CA ILE A 716 67.18 20.37 50.87
C ILE A 716 67.47 19.31 49.79
N ILE A 717 68.74 19.28 49.39
CA ILE A 717 69.64 18.13 49.19
C ILE A 717 69.03 16.83 48.62
N ASP A 718 69.40 16.57 47.36
CA ASP A 718 69.52 15.26 46.71
C ASP A 718 70.65 14.40 47.29
N GLU A 719 70.48 13.07 47.30
CA GLU A 719 71.52 12.15 46.84
C GLU A 719 70.95 10.78 46.42
N GLN A 720 70.89 10.60 45.09
CA GLN A 720 71.32 9.46 44.24
C GLN A 720 71.01 8.00 44.66
N ILE A 721 70.57 7.12 43.75
CA ILE A 721 71.42 6.36 42.80
C ILE A 721 70.63 5.91 41.54
N GLU A 722 71.25 6.16 40.38
CA GLU A 722 71.05 5.68 39.00
C GLU A 722 71.47 4.19 38.79
N PRO A 723 71.47 3.58 37.57
CA PRO A 723 70.67 3.78 36.34
C PRO A 723 70.24 2.44 35.67
N THR A 724 69.39 2.50 34.64
CA THR A 724 69.61 1.74 33.38
C THR A 724 68.76 2.29 32.21
N LEU A 725 69.44 2.88 31.22
CA LEU A 725 69.29 2.76 29.74
C LEU A 725 67.88 2.37 29.21
N SER A 726 67.18 3.09 28.33
CA SER A 726 67.56 3.59 26.99
C SER A 726 66.42 4.46 26.40
N SER A 727 66.74 5.43 25.56
CA SER A 727 65.88 6.30 24.73
C SER A 727 65.31 5.58 23.46
N PRO A 728 64.56 6.19 22.49
CA PRO A 728 64.14 7.61 22.28
C PRO A 728 62.69 7.83 21.74
N VAL A 729 62.31 9.11 21.57
CA VAL A 729 61.26 9.60 20.66
C VAL A 729 61.51 9.12 19.22
N LEU A 730 60.53 8.51 18.53
CA LEU A 730 60.48 8.26 17.08
C LEU A 730 59.08 7.76 16.66
N SER A 731 58.53 8.30 15.57
CA SER A 731 57.56 7.73 14.61
C SER A 731 56.39 6.85 15.10
N VAL A 732 55.19 7.06 14.52
CA VAL A 732 54.08 6.08 14.53
C VAL A 732 54.56 4.78 13.89
N THR A 733 55.19 3.92 14.69
CA THR A 733 55.72 2.63 14.29
C THR A 733 55.49 1.66 15.43
N LEU A 734 54.61 0.70 15.18
CA LEU A 734 54.27 -0.43 16.03
C LEU A 734 55.52 -1.10 16.63
N ASP A 735 55.53 -1.37 17.93
CA ASP A 735 56.67 -2.00 18.63
C ASP A 735 57.04 -3.35 17.99
N LYS A 736 58.31 -3.76 18.07
CA LYS A 736 58.86 -4.92 17.35
C LYS A 736 58.09 -6.21 17.65
N GLN A 737 57.64 -6.39 18.89
CA GLN A 737 56.86 -7.57 19.30
C GLN A 737 55.46 -7.57 18.66
N HIS A 738 54.79 -6.42 18.63
CA HIS A 738 53.47 -6.25 18.03
C HIS A 738 53.51 -6.33 16.49
N ASN A 739 54.61 -5.90 15.87
CA ASN A 739 54.84 -6.00 14.42
C ASN A 739 55.12 -7.44 13.96
N GLU A 740 55.90 -8.21 14.75
CA GLU A 740 56.06 -9.64 14.49
C GLU A 740 54.75 -10.41 14.68
N LEU A 741 53.97 -10.08 15.72
CA LEU A 741 52.64 -10.64 15.93
C LEU A 741 51.70 -10.32 14.74
N PHE A 742 51.65 -9.07 14.29
CA PHE A 742 50.88 -8.63 13.12
C PHE A 742 51.24 -9.42 11.86
N LYS A 743 52.53 -9.59 11.56
CA LYS A 743 52.98 -10.38 10.39
C LYS A 743 52.55 -11.84 10.44
N ILE A 744 52.50 -12.43 11.63
CA ILE A 744 52.05 -13.83 11.83
C ILE A 744 50.53 -13.90 11.64
N LEU A 745 49.77 -12.98 12.23
CA LEU A 745 48.31 -12.99 12.21
C LEU A 745 47.74 -12.72 10.81
N ILE A 746 48.43 -11.95 9.97
CA ILE A 746 48.01 -11.70 8.57
C ILE A 746 48.07 -12.96 7.68
N SER A 747 48.80 -14.01 8.09
CA SER A 747 49.00 -15.19 7.24
C SER A 747 47.74 -16.03 6.99
N LYS A 748 46.67 -15.81 7.77
CA LYS A 748 45.37 -16.47 7.62
C LYS A 748 44.24 -15.46 7.81
N GLU A 749 43.15 -15.63 7.06
CA GLU A 749 41.94 -14.79 7.12
C GLU A 749 41.11 -15.00 8.40
N LYS A 750 41.28 -16.16 9.06
CA LYS A 750 40.53 -16.53 10.25
C LYS A 750 41.40 -17.30 11.24
N TRP A 751 41.30 -16.95 12.51
CA TRP A 751 41.99 -17.61 13.61
C TRP A 751 41.01 -18.01 14.73
N LEU A 752 41.26 -19.17 15.34
CA LEU A 752 40.61 -19.57 16.59
C LEU A 752 41.31 -18.86 17.76
N ARG A 753 40.54 -18.42 18.76
CA ARG A 753 41.05 -17.68 19.93
C ARG A 753 42.14 -18.44 20.69
N GLU A 754 41.97 -19.76 20.85
CA GLU A 754 42.95 -20.65 21.50
C GLU A 754 44.29 -20.72 20.74
N GLU A 755 44.27 -20.60 19.41
CA GLU A 755 45.50 -20.57 18.59
C GLU A 755 46.26 -19.26 18.77
N ILE A 756 45.54 -18.12 18.86
CA ILE A 756 46.14 -16.80 19.09
C ILE A 756 46.68 -16.69 20.52
N GLU A 757 45.99 -17.24 21.51
CA GLU A 757 46.51 -17.34 22.89
C GLU A 757 47.85 -18.07 22.93
N SER A 758 48.00 -19.17 22.18
CA SER A 758 49.26 -19.91 22.10
C SER A 758 50.40 -19.14 21.39
N ILE A 759 50.07 -18.20 20.50
CA ILE A 759 51.02 -17.35 19.78
C ILE A 759 51.41 -16.16 20.67
N CYS A 760 50.44 -15.46 21.26
CA CYS A 760 50.66 -14.35 22.18
C CYS A 760 51.43 -14.77 23.44
N ALA A 761 51.20 -16.00 23.95
CA ALA A 761 51.97 -16.56 25.06
C ALA A 761 53.47 -16.74 24.73
N LYS A 762 53.85 -16.89 23.46
CA LYS A 762 55.28 -16.93 23.05
C LYS A 762 55.93 -15.55 23.05
N PHE A 763 55.14 -14.50 22.97
CA PHE A 763 55.58 -13.10 23.00
C PHE A 763 55.35 -12.43 24.36
N ASP A 764 54.86 -13.18 25.36
CA ASP A 764 54.53 -12.71 26.72
C ASP A 764 53.49 -11.56 26.73
N LEU A 765 52.55 -11.61 25.77
CA LEU A 765 51.50 -10.60 25.59
C LEU A 765 50.11 -11.17 25.92
N LEU A 766 49.25 -10.33 26.51
CA LEU A 766 47.84 -10.62 26.71
C LEU A 766 47.08 -10.42 25.39
N VAL A 767 46.24 -11.39 25.00
CA VAL A 767 45.60 -11.42 23.67
C VAL A 767 44.78 -10.17 23.38
N ASP A 768 43.87 -9.80 24.27
CA ASP A 768 42.96 -8.68 24.02
C ASP A 768 43.74 -7.35 23.94
N GLY A 769 44.74 -7.15 24.81
CA GLY A 769 45.58 -5.95 24.79
C GLY A 769 46.49 -5.87 23.56
N ALA A 770 46.98 -7.01 23.06
CA ALA A 770 47.82 -7.04 21.86
C ALA A 770 47.00 -6.76 20.58
N LEU A 771 45.78 -7.29 20.49
CA LEU A 771 44.87 -7.02 19.37
C LEU A 771 44.38 -5.56 19.38
N GLU A 772 44.05 -5.03 20.55
CA GLU A 772 43.67 -3.63 20.74
C GLU A 772 44.81 -2.70 20.33
N THR A 773 46.04 -2.97 20.78
CA THR A 773 47.23 -2.16 20.41
C THR A 773 47.49 -2.14 18.90
N ILE A 774 47.26 -3.27 18.21
CA ILE A 774 47.43 -3.34 16.74
C ILE A 774 46.27 -2.66 16.01
N ASN A 775 45.03 -2.81 16.51
CA ASN A 775 43.87 -2.11 15.96
C ASN A 775 43.97 -0.60 16.16
N ASP A 776 44.44 -0.13 17.30
CA ASP A 776 44.68 1.29 17.58
C ASP A 776 45.72 1.87 16.61
N TRP A 777 46.81 1.14 16.36
CA TRP A 777 47.78 1.51 15.32
C TRP A 777 47.15 1.54 13.92
N ALA A 778 46.29 0.58 13.57
CA ALA A 778 45.60 0.56 12.29
C ALA A 778 44.61 1.73 12.13
N TYR A 779 43.91 2.11 13.21
CA TYR A 779 43.07 3.31 13.25
C TYR A 779 43.87 4.59 13.03
N GLU A 780 45.09 4.70 13.58
CA GLU A 780 45.93 5.88 13.35
C GLU A 780 46.45 6.01 11.91
N VAL A 781 46.56 4.90 11.17
CA VAL A 781 47.14 4.87 9.81
C VAL A 781 46.08 4.82 8.70
N VAL A 782 45.00 4.03 8.88
CA VAL A 782 43.97 3.72 7.86
C VAL A 782 42.54 4.03 8.35
N ASP A 783 42.37 4.53 9.58
CA ASP A 783 41.06 4.89 10.19
C ASP A 783 40.08 3.69 10.28
N ALA A 784 40.61 2.47 10.34
CA ALA A 784 39.85 1.22 10.46
C ALA A 784 40.63 0.13 11.23
N PRO A 785 39.94 -0.79 11.94
CA PRO A 785 40.58 -1.89 12.65
C PRO A 785 40.96 -3.02 11.68
N VAL A 786 42.03 -3.77 11.99
CA VAL A 786 42.45 -4.93 11.19
C VAL A 786 41.79 -6.22 11.66
N PHE A 787 41.54 -6.32 12.95
CA PHE A 787 41.02 -7.51 13.60
C PHE A 787 39.62 -7.27 14.15
N GLU A 788 38.68 -8.14 13.80
CA GLU A 788 37.34 -8.17 14.37
C GLU A 788 37.20 -9.42 15.28
N ASP A 789 36.83 -9.20 16.56
CA ASP A 789 36.56 -10.29 17.52
C ASP A 789 35.04 -10.47 17.67
N ASP A 790 34.50 -11.47 16.95
CA ASP A 790 33.10 -11.94 17.09
C ASP A 790 33.07 -13.42 17.52
N GLY A 791 34.00 -13.79 18.42
CA GLY A 791 34.20 -15.15 18.96
C GLY A 791 35.38 -15.90 18.32
N ASP A 792 35.49 -15.85 16.99
CA ASP A 792 36.71 -16.18 16.24
C ASP A 792 37.31 -14.87 15.71
N ILE A 793 38.64 -14.78 15.60
CA ILE A 793 39.32 -13.55 15.18
C ILE A 793 39.44 -13.53 13.66
N PHE A 794 38.78 -12.56 13.04
CA PHE A 794 38.80 -12.35 11.59
C PHE A 794 39.79 -11.24 11.23
N VAL A 795 40.54 -11.47 10.15
CA VAL A 795 41.54 -10.52 9.64
C VAL A 795 41.02 -9.90 8.36
N ASP A 796 40.81 -8.59 8.36
CA ASP A 796 40.38 -7.87 7.16
C ASP A 796 41.56 -7.70 6.18
N GLN A 797 41.50 -8.43 5.06
CA GLN A 797 42.56 -8.42 4.05
C GLN A 797 42.62 -7.12 3.25
N GLU A 798 41.54 -6.34 3.19
CA GLU A 798 41.52 -5.03 2.50
C GLU A 798 42.35 -4.03 3.31
N ILE A 799 42.11 -3.95 4.63
CA ILE A 799 42.87 -3.08 5.54
C ILE A 799 44.33 -3.53 5.64
N VAL A 800 44.61 -4.84 5.63
CA VAL A 800 45.97 -5.37 5.58
C VAL A 800 46.73 -4.96 4.31
N SER A 801 46.05 -4.91 3.16
CA SER A 801 46.67 -4.51 1.89
C SER A 801 47.00 -3.02 1.89
N GLU A 802 46.08 -2.20 2.43
CA GLU A 802 46.26 -0.76 2.60
C GLU A 802 47.40 -0.43 3.58
N LEU A 803 47.51 -1.18 4.69
CA LEU A 803 48.62 -1.06 5.65
C LEU A 803 49.97 -1.54 5.11
N LYS A 804 49.99 -2.43 4.11
CA LYS A 804 51.22 -2.85 3.41
C LYS A 804 51.63 -1.91 2.28
N GLY A 805 50.77 -0.94 1.92
CA GLY A 805 51.05 0.08 0.91
C GLY A 805 51.00 -0.43 -0.53
N GLU A 806 50.07 -1.33 -0.87
CA GLU A 806 49.72 -1.69 -2.26
C GLU A 806 48.51 -0.92 -2.79
#